data_AF-A7F276-F1
#
_entry.id   AF-A7F276-F1
#
_cell.length_a   1.000
_cell.length_b   1.000
_cell.length_c   1.000
_cell.angle_alpha   90.00
_cell.angle_beta   90.00
_cell.angle_gamma   90.00
#
_symmetry.space_group_name_H-M   'P 1'
#
loop_
_entity.id
_entity.type
_entity.pdbx_description
1 polymer ?
#
loop_
_entity_poly.entity_id
_entity_poly.type
_entity_poly.pdbx_seq_one_letter_code
_entity_poly.pdbx_strand_id
1 'polypeptide(L)'
;MAALEEIPGPPGLPFLGNVQDVNPISPLASIERLAGIYGSIFKLNIGGSEKLWISSQALLNEVCDEKRFTKIVSGSLEEVRHGVGDGLFTANYGEENWGLAHRVLMPDDFTRLALDSIALCAMGTRFNSFYREEMHPFVGAMSGFLVESGARAQRPAIANYFMRSAQAKFDSDIALLQSVAKELLAERRANPNDKKDLLNAMINGRDPKTGKGLSDSNILNNMITFLIAGHETTSGMLSFLFYYLLKNPSAYQAAQREVDGVVGKGPITIDHLSKLPYIEACLRETLRLNPPAPVISFYPLPDSTESPIIIGGKYEVKPGQSILALIPEIHRDPTVYGDDADLFKPERMLDEPFRNLPPNAWKPFGNGMRGCIGRPFAWQEALLAVAMLLQNLNFRMDDPSYNLLIKQTLSIKPNGFYMRASLRDGIDSLDLEKMLHVDTSKERLSENDQKLSKDLSSSGKPKQPMSIFYGSSSGTCEALARNLAREASGRGYEARVDPLDAAVDKIPKGQPVILISSSYEGQAPDNARHFVEWLENLKGSDRLKDIKYAVYGCGNHDWVATYQRIPKLLDTEFENNGATRIADTGVGDVAAGDIFEAFDKWQDSCLWTQLASSAVPEEDVGLEIDIDSSARSSRLRQDVRESIVLSNKVLTAPGVPEKRHISLKLPTAASTPEPEVREKIEYLGKEGFNQEVFLKRRSPLDILEEYPSAALSLGDFLAMLPPMRIRQYSISSSPFHDPTVATLTWSVLDAVSKAGESKRYLGVASNYLSSVEEGDRVHVSVRPSRGSFHPPTDLENTPVIYICAGTGLAPFRGFVQERALQIAAGRKLAAAYLFIGCGHPDKDSLFSEELKKWEADGVVKLHYAFSQSPEISKGCRHVQDRLWEEREELRNVFQSGAKLYVCGSSMVGEGVSVMTKKIYAEAADLLGKTKTDEEVEDWFQSIKNDRFASDVFT
;
A
#
# COMPACT_ATOMS: atom_id res chain seq x y z
N MET A 1 62.00 -5.82 25.99
CA MET A 1 60.95 -4.83 25.66
C MET A 1 61.64 -3.57 25.19
N ALA A 2 61.07 -2.85 24.23
CA ALA A 2 61.53 -1.49 23.93
C ALA A 2 61.22 -0.57 25.14
N ALA A 3 61.93 0.55 25.25
CA ALA A 3 61.52 1.60 26.18
C ALA A 3 60.19 2.20 25.69
N LEU A 4 59.26 2.44 26.61
CA LEU A 4 58.03 3.16 26.30
C LEU A 4 58.37 4.65 26.21
N GLU A 5 58.06 5.28 25.08
CA GLU A 5 58.19 6.73 24.91
C GLU A 5 57.07 7.44 25.69
N GLU A 6 57.40 8.55 26.36
CA GLU A 6 56.41 9.31 27.13
C GLU A 6 55.59 10.20 26.19
N ILE A 7 54.26 10.18 26.33
CA ILE A 7 53.35 11.02 25.53
C ILE A 7 53.66 12.50 25.82
N PRO A 8 53.96 13.32 24.79
CA PRO A 8 54.40 14.71 24.98
C PRO A 8 53.26 15.63 25.43
N GLY A 9 53.59 16.76 26.05
CA GLY A 9 52.63 17.79 26.43
C GLY A 9 53.27 19.03 27.07
N PRO A 10 52.51 20.13 27.21
CA PRO A 10 52.97 21.35 27.85
C PRO A 10 53.13 21.18 29.38
N PRO A 11 54.15 21.80 30.01
CA PRO A 11 54.37 21.70 31.46
C PRO A 11 53.28 22.44 32.25
N GLY A 12 52.39 21.69 32.90
CA GLY A 12 51.28 22.24 33.67
C GLY A 12 51.70 22.91 34.99
N LEU A 13 50.90 23.88 35.45
CA LEU A 13 51.08 24.53 36.75
C LEU A 13 50.73 23.56 37.91
N PRO A 14 51.35 23.72 39.11
CA PRO A 14 50.98 22.94 40.29
C PRO A 14 49.47 23.04 40.60
N PHE A 15 48.82 21.89 40.77
CA PHE A 15 47.38 21.70 41.06
C PHE A 15 46.38 22.17 39.97
N LEU A 16 46.72 23.19 39.16
CA LEU A 16 45.87 23.71 38.09
C LEU A 16 46.14 23.06 36.72
N GLY A 17 47.33 22.50 36.50
CA GLY A 17 47.73 21.89 35.23
C GLY A 17 47.77 22.89 34.08
N ASN A 18 47.27 22.46 32.93
CA ASN A 18 47.26 23.13 31.63
C ASN A 18 46.00 23.98 31.39
N VAL A 19 45.28 24.37 32.44
CA VAL A 19 44.06 25.20 32.32
C VAL A 19 44.32 26.56 31.64
N GLN A 20 45.56 27.07 31.66
CA GLN A 20 45.95 28.29 30.94
C GLN A 20 46.27 28.05 29.45
N ASP A 21 46.54 26.82 29.03
CA ASP A 21 46.83 26.47 27.62
C ASP A 21 45.56 26.40 26.76
N VAL A 22 44.39 26.24 27.39
CA VAL A 22 43.07 26.08 26.75
C VAL A 22 42.21 27.32 26.96
N ASN A 23 41.95 28.08 25.90
CA ASN A 23 41.09 29.26 25.98
C ASN A 23 39.61 28.86 26.20
N PRO A 24 38.93 29.29 27.28
CA PRO A 24 37.54 28.89 27.55
C PRO A 24 36.52 29.44 26.54
N ILE A 25 36.86 30.49 25.78
CA ILE A 25 36.01 31.04 24.71
C ILE A 25 36.18 30.25 23.40
N SER A 26 37.32 29.59 23.21
CA SER A 26 37.59 28.73 22.04
C SER A 26 38.52 27.57 22.42
N PRO A 27 37.97 26.53 23.09
CA PRO A 27 38.79 25.42 23.58
C PRO A 27 39.30 24.57 22.41
N LEU A 28 38.47 24.30 21.39
CA LEU A 28 38.83 23.46 20.25
C LEU A 28 40.04 24.01 19.46
N ALA A 29 40.03 25.30 19.12
CA ALA A 29 41.16 25.96 18.46
C ALA A 29 42.44 26.00 19.32
N SER A 30 42.31 25.79 20.64
CA SER A 30 43.47 25.61 21.52
C SER A 30 44.02 24.18 21.48
N ILE A 31 43.14 23.17 21.42
CA ILE A 31 43.52 21.76 21.22
C ILE A 31 44.14 21.56 19.83
N GLU A 32 43.60 22.15 18.77
CA GLU A 32 44.16 22.12 17.41
C GLU A 32 45.58 22.72 17.34
N ARG A 33 45.78 23.88 17.99
CA ARG A 33 47.10 24.50 18.12
C ARG A 33 48.10 23.59 18.85
N LEU A 34 47.66 22.92 19.91
CA LEU A 34 48.49 22.00 20.68
C LEU A 34 48.82 20.72 19.90
N ALA A 35 47.88 20.19 19.11
CA ALA A 35 48.14 19.10 18.16
C ALA A 35 49.20 19.49 17.12
N GLY A 36 49.18 20.73 16.63
CA GLY A 36 50.19 21.27 15.72
C GLY A 36 51.58 21.46 16.34
N ILE A 37 51.70 21.46 17.68
CA ILE A 37 52.98 21.61 18.41
C ILE A 37 53.53 20.25 18.86
N TYR A 38 52.68 19.38 19.39
CA TYR A 38 53.07 18.11 20.03
C TYR A 38 52.83 16.87 19.15
N GLY A 39 52.13 17.02 18.03
CA GLY A 39 51.99 16.00 16.99
C GLY A 39 50.73 15.13 17.12
N SER A 40 50.84 13.88 16.66
CA SER A 40 49.72 12.95 16.47
C SER A 40 49.08 12.45 17.77
N ILE A 41 49.80 12.56 18.90
CA ILE A 41 49.33 12.24 20.26
C ILE A 41 49.97 13.19 21.27
N PHE A 42 49.20 13.69 22.23
CA PHE A 42 49.69 14.53 23.32
C PHE A 42 48.81 14.43 24.57
N LYS A 43 49.32 14.91 25.71
CA LYS A 43 48.62 14.90 27.00
C LYS A 43 48.46 16.29 27.58
N LEU A 44 47.36 16.50 28.30
CA LEU A 44 47.07 17.70 29.10
C LEU A 44 46.56 17.29 30.48
N ASN A 45 47.04 17.93 31.54
CA ASN A 45 46.44 17.83 32.85
C ASN A 45 45.43 18.98 33.02
N ILE A 46 44.15 18.68 33.23
CA ILE A 46 43.10 19.69 33.42
C ILE A 46 42.44 19.42 34.77
N GLY A 47 42.58 20.36 35.72
CA GLY A 47 42.00 20.24 37.06
C GLY A 47 42.49 19.03 37.86
N GLY A 48 43.74 18.59 37.64
CA GLY A 48 44.32 17.40 38.26
C GLY A 48 44.11 16.10 37.48
N SER A 49 43.24 16.08 36.46
CA SER A 49 43.00 14.91 35.60
C SER A 49 43.86 14.95 34.35
N GLU A 50 44.70 13.94 34.11
CA GLU A 50 45.39 13.77 32.83
C GLU A 50 44.41 13.28 31.75
N LYS A 51 44.46 13.90 30.56
CA LYS A 51 43.65 13.58 29.39
C LYS A 51 44.57 13.46 28.17
N LEU A 52 44.44 12.36 27.44
CA LEU A 52 45.17 12.08 26.20
C LEU A 52 44.35 12.55 25.00
N TRP A 53 45.02 13.13 24.01
CA TRP A 53 44.45 13.64 22.78
C TRP A 53 45.18 13.01 21.60
N ILE A 54 44.43 12.59 20.57
CA ILE A 54 44.99 12.06 19.31
C ILE A 54 44.46 12.86 18.13
N SER A 55 45.28 13.00 17.09
CA SER A 55 45.02 13.86 15.93
C SER A 55 45.39 13.21 14.58
N SER A 56 45.56 11.88 14.55
CA SER A 56 45.90 11.13 13.34
C SER A 56 45.04 9.89 13.11
N GLN A 57 44.78 9.57 11.83
CA GLN A 57 43.97 8.41 11.43
C GLN A 57 44.56 7.08 11.91
N ALA A 58 45.89 6.95 11.95
CA ALA A 58 46.55 5.70 12.37
C ALA A 58 46.23 5.37 13.85
N LEU A 59 46.32 6.37 14.74
CA LEU A 59 45.96 6.19 16.15
C LEU A 59 44.45 6.07 16.35
N LEU A 60 43.64 6.76 15.53
CA LEU A 60 42.18 6.60 15.54
C LEU A 60 41.79 5.15 15.22
N ASN A 61 42.40 4.55 14.20
CA ASN A 61 42.16 3.15 13.84
C ASN A 61 42.51 2.18 14.99
N GLU A 62 43.54 2.47 15.80
CA GLU A 62 43.88 1.65 16.98
C GLU A 62 42.90 1.82 18.15
N VAL A 63 42.46 3.05 18.47
CA VAL A 63 41.49 3.27 19.56
C VAL A 63 40.05 2.90 19.19
N CYS A 64 39.79 2.61 17.90
CA CYS A 64 38.55 2.01 17.42
C CYS A 64 38.58 0.46 17.40
N ASP A 65 39.62 -0.21 17.89
CA ASP A 65 39.57 -1.65 18.15
C ASP A 65 38.75 -1.94 19.41
N GLU A 66 37.48 -2.30 19.21
CA GLU A 66 36.51 -2.63 20.28
C GLU A 66 36.93 -3.82 21.17
N LYS A 67 37.98 -4.56 20.80
CA LYS A 67 38.59 -5.61 21.64
C LYS A 67 39.58 -5.05 22.67
N ARG A 68 40.01 -3.80 22.52
CA ARG A 68 41.03 -3.11 23.33
C ARG A 68 40.51 -1.86 24.02
N PHE A 69 39.55 -1.16 23.41
CA PHE A 69 39.03 0.12 23.86
C PHE A 69 37.50 0.17 23.76
N THR A 70 36.87 1.05 24.52
CA THR A 70 35.41 1.27 24.46
C THR A 70 35.07 2.76 24.52
N LYS A 71 33.95 3.14 23.91
CA LYS A 71 33.48 4.53 23.89
C LYS A 71 32.78 4.85 25.21
N ILE A 72 33.26 5.89 25.89
CA ILE A 72 32.68 6.35 27.17
C ILE A 72 31.72 7.53 26.97
N VAL A 73 30.69 7.58 27.83
CA VAL A 73 29.97 8.82 28.13
C VAL A 73 30.88 9.66 29.03
N SER A 74 31.04 10.95 28.73
CA SER A 74 31.82 11.85 29.58
C SER A 74 31.50 13.33 29.32
N GLY A 75 31.75 14.18 30.31
CA GLY A 75 31.64 15.64 30.16
C GLY A 75 30.19 16.08 29.89
N SER A 76 29.94 16.83 28.81
CA SER A 76 28.60 17.32 28.50
C SER A 76 27.56 16.22 28.27
N LEU A 77 27.97 15.02 27.82
CA LEU A 77 27.05 13.88 27.69
C LEU A 77 26.72 13.24 29.03
N GLU A 78 27.64 13.33 30.01
CA GLU A 78 27.46 12.87 31.37
C GLU A 78 26.48 13.78 32.13
N GLU A 79 26.55 15.09 31.89
CA GLU A 79 25.54 16.04 32.39
C GLU A 79 24.17 15.88 31.70
N VAL A 80 24.13 15.59 30.39
CA VAL A 80 22.86 15.30 29.71
C VAL A 80 22.21 14.03 30.26
N ARG A 81 22.99 13.02 30.69
CA ARG A 81 22.48 11.81 31.34
C ARG A 81 21.65 12.11 32.59
N HIS A 82 21.96 13.17 33.35
CA HIS A 82 21.14 13.61 34.49
C HIS A 82 19.69 14.00 34.09
N GLY A 83 19.46 14.37 32.83
CA GLY A 83 18.13 14.70 32.29
C GLY A 83 17.44 13.59 31.48
N VAL A 84 18.19 12.63 30.91
CA VAL A 84 17.63 11.64 29.96
C VAL A 84 17.89 10.16 30.33
N GLY A 85 18.63 9.87 31.40
CA GLY A 85 18.93 8.50 31.83
C GLY A 85 19.83 7.72 30.86
N ASP A 86 19.74 6.40 30.88
CA ASP A 86 20.50 5.45 30.06
C ASP A 86 19.96 5.29 28.61
N GLY A 87 19.46 6.39 28.04
CA GLY A 87 19.05 6.47 26.64
C GLY A 87 20.23 6.40 25.66
N LEU A 88 19.92 6.12 24.39
CA LEU A 88 20.81 5.97 23.22
C LEU A 88 22.28 6.42 23.39
N PHE A 89 22.55 7.73 23.44
CA PHE A 89 23.92 8.26 23.46
C PHE A 89 24.46 8.62 24.86
N THR A 90 23.68 8.37 25.91
CA THR A 90 24.04 8.56 27.32
C THR A 90 24.15 7.26 28.11
N ALA A 91 23.89 6.11 27.48
CA ALA A 91 24.10 4.78 28.06
C ALA A 91 25.61 4.45 28.21
N ASN A 92 25.97 3.82 29.32
CA ASN A 92 27.32 3.32 29.56
C ASN A 92 27.54 1.94 28.94
N TYR A 93 28.79 1.62 28.65
CA TYR A 93 29.19 0.29 28.19
C TYR A 93 28.79 -0.79 29.23
N GLY A 94 27.95 -1.73 28.81
CA GLY A 94 27.44 -2.83 29.64
C GLY A 94 26.05 -2.62 30.24
N GLU A 95 25.40 -1.46 30.04
CA GLU A 95 24.03 -1.23 30.55
C GLU A 95 22.98 -2.04 29.78
N GLU A 96 21.98 -2.55 30.51
CA GLU A 96 21.07 -3.58 30.00
C GLU A 96 20.17 -3.06 28.88
N ASN A 97 19.65 -1.83 29.00
CA ASN A 97 18.79 -1.20 27.99
C ASN A 97 19.54 -0.92 26.67
N TRP A 98 20.81 -0.53 26.73
CA TRP A 98 21.67 -0.42 25.54
C TRP A 98 21.87 -1.78 24.87
N GLY A 99 22.06 -2.83 25.68
CA GLY A 99 22.09 -4.21 25.21
C GLY A 99 20.76 -4.66 24.59
N LEU A 100 19.61 -4.30 25.17
CA LEU A 100 18.29 -4.64 24.63
C LEU A 100 18.08 -3.99 23.26
N ALA A 101 18.39 -2.70 23.12
CA ALA A 101 18.32 -1.98 21.85
C ALA A 101 19.20 -2.59 20.72
N HIS A 102 20.29 -3.30 21.08
CA HIS A 102 21.16 -3.98 20.12
C HIS A 102 20.84 -5.47 19.92
N ARG A 103 20.06 -6.10 20.80
CA ARG A 103 19.71 -7.54 20.74
C ARG A 103 18.40 -7.84 20.01
N VAL A 104 17.61 -6.82 19.66
CA VAL A 104 16.46 -6.96 18.77
C VAL A 104 16.96 -7.16 17.34
N LEU A 105 17.10 -8.42 16.89
CA LEU A 105 16.99 -8.85 15.48
C LEU A 105 17.07 -10.40 15.31
N MET A 106 16.00 -10.98 14.79
CA MET A 106 15.89 -12.11 13.84
C MET A 106 15.43 -13.52 14.28
N PRO A 107 16.11 -14.32 15.13
CA PRO A 107 15.70 -15.72 15.38
C PRO A 107 14.26 -15.89 15.86
N ASP A 108 13.75 -14.91 16.60
CA ASP A 108 12.38 -14.90 17.11
C ASP A 108 11.44 -14.02 16.26
N ASP A 109 11.96 -13.19 15.36
CA ASP A 109 11.15 -12.36 14.45
C ASP A 109 10.59 -13.17 13.28
N PHE A 110 11.34 -14.15 12.76
CA PHE A 110 10.76 -15.18 11.90
C PHE A 110 9.70 -16.01 12.64
N THR A 111 9.88 -16.23 13.96
CA THR A 111 8.90 -16.95 14.79
C THR A 111 7.64 -16.10 15.06
N ARG A 112 7.77 -14.77 15.19
CA ARG A 112 6.65 -13.80 15.21
C ARG A 112 5.90 -13.79 13.87
N LEU A 113 6.62 -13.70 12.75
CA LEU A 113 6.06 -13.67 11.40
C LEU A 113 5.20 -14.91 11.14
N ALA A 114 5.79 -16.09 11.22
CA ALA A 114 5.10 -17.33 10.88
C ALA A 114 3.92 -17.64 11.82
N LEU A 115 3.93 -17.14 13.06
CA LEU A 115 2.80 -17.22 13.98
C LEU A 115 1.66 -16.26 13.63
N ASP A 116 1.95 -14.97 13.42
CA ASP A 116 0.91 -13.97 13.09
C ASP A 116 0.30 -14.26 11.70
N SER A 117 1.11 -14.74 10.73
CA SER A 117 0.65 -15.21 9.42
C SER A 117 -0.34 -16.37 9.52
N ILE A 118 0.05 -17.50 10.14
CA ILE A 118 -0.83 -18.68 10.19
C ILE A 118 -2.09 -18.40 11.02
N ALA A 119 -1.99 -17.61 12.09
CA ALA A 119 -3.15 -17.19 12.89
C ALA A 119 -4.13 -16.33 12.06
N LEU A 120 -3.61 -15.38 11.28
CA LEU A 120 -4.43 -14.47 10.47
C LEU A 120 -5.08 -15.20 9.29
N CYS A 121 -4.32 -16.04 8.57
CA CYS A 121 -4.81 -16.75 7.39
C CYS A 121 -5.69 -17.96 7.73
N ALA A 122 -5.37 -18.74 8.78
CA ALA A 122 -6.16 -19.92 9.15
C ALA A 122 -7.36 -19.59 10.05
N MET A 123 -7.27 -18.55 10.89
CA MET A 123 -8.25 -18.29 11.96
C MET A 123 -8.76 -16.85 12.01
N GLY A 124 -8.29 -15.96 11.12
CA GLY A 124 -8.69 -14.56 11.08
C GLY A 124 -8.17 -13.72 12.26
N THR A 125 -7.26 -14.27 13.07
CA THR A 125 -6.81 -13.74 14.37
C THR A 125 -5.43 -13.10 14.23
N ARG A 126 -5.19 -11.95 14.89
CA ARG A 126 -3.82 -11.42 15.06
C ARG A 126 -3.42 -11.50 16.52
N PHE A 127 -2.33 -12.21 16.84
CA PHE A 127 -1.72 -12.11 18.17
C PHE A 127 -0.98 -10.78 18.37
N ASN A 128 -0.64 -10.11 17.24
CA ASN A 128 0.09 -8.86 17.16
C ASN A 128 1.49 -9.01 17.81
N SER A 129 2.19 -10.07 17.40
CA SER A 129 3.41 -10.57 18.04
C SER A 129 4.63 -9.65 17.86
N PHE A 130 4.57 -8.73 16.89
CA PHE A 130 5.53 -7.63 16.69
C PHE A 130 5.23 -6.36 17.50
N TYR A 131 4.03 -6.24 18.08
CA TYR A 131 3.58 -5.05 18.82
C TYR A 131 3.63 -5.25 20.34
N ARG A 132 4.46 -6.20 20.79
CA ARG A 132 4.69 -6.54 22.20
C ARG A 132 6.16 -6.86 22.40
N GLU A 133 6.73 -6.39 23.50
CA GLU A 133 8.10 -6.72 23.91
C GLU A 133 8.23 -8.22 24.20
N GLU A 134 7.29 -8.76 24.99
CA GLU A 134 7.15 -10.20 25.24
C GLU A 134 6.21 -10.88 24.23
N MET A 135 6.57 -12.11 23.82
CA MET A 135 5.70 -12.98 23.02
C MET A 135 4.42 -13.31 23.79
N HIS A 136 3.30 -13.47 23.07
CA HIS A 136 2.02 -13.83 23.69
C HIS A 136 2.17 -15.10 24.57
N PRO A 137 1.59 -15.18 25.78
CA PRO A 137 1.82 -16.31 26.70
C PRO A 137 1.54 -17.70 26.11
N PHE A 138 0.63 -17.78 25.13
CA PHE A 138 0.41 -18.96 24.29
C PHE A 138 1.70 -19.53 23.67
N VAL A 139 2.62 -18.67 23.22
CA VAL A 139 3.90 -19.06 22.58
C VAL A 139 4.89 -19.60 23.61
N GLY A 140 4.96 -18.98 24.80
CA GLY A 140 5.76 -19.49 25.92
C GLY A 140 5.29 -20.86 26.39
N ALA A 141 3.97 -21.07 26.44
CA ALA A 141 3.37 -22.39 26.68
C ALA A 141 3.63 -23.36 25.52
N MET A 142 3.48 -22.93 24.26
CA MET A 142 3.72 -23.76 23.08
C MET A 142 5.17 -24.26 23.02
N SER A 143 6.14 -23.39 23.24
CA SER A 143 7.57 -23.76 23.29
C SER A 143 7.87 -24.66 24.48
N GLY A 144 7.32 -24.37 25.67
CA GLY A 144 7.45 -25.23 26.87
C GLY A 144 6.89 -26.64 26.65
N PHE A 145 5.69 -26.73 26.08
CA PHE A 145 5.03 -27.97 25.67
C PHE A 145 5.87 -28.76 24.65
N LEU A 146 6.44 -28.11 23.62
CA LEU A 146 7.24 -28.77 22.58
C LEU A 146 8.60 -29.25 23.11
N VAL A 147 9.30 -28.43 23.89
CA VAL A 147 10.59 -28.78 24.52
C VAL A 147 10.42 -29.97 25.46
N GLU A 148 9.40 -29.93 26.34
CA GLU A 148 9.14 -31.03 27.26
C GLU A 148 8.54 -32.26 26.54
N SER A 149 7.80 -32.10 25.42
CA SER A 149 7.40 -33.24 24.56
C SER A 149 8.61 -33.97 23.99
N GLY A 150 9.57 -33.24 23.40
CA GLY A 150 10.81 -33.80 22.87
C GLY A 150 11.64 -34.48 23.97
N ALA A 151 11.79 -33.82 25.13
CA ALA A 151 12.52 -34.38 26.26
C ALA A 151 11.83 -35.62 26.85
N ARG A 152 10.49 -35.66 26.92
CA ARG A 152 9.72 -36.85 27.33
C ARG A 152 9.90 -38.03 26.37
N ALA A 153 10.01 -37.77 25.07
CA ALA A 153 10.24 -38.80 24.07
C ALA A 153 11.63 -39.46 24.18
N GLN A 154 12.62 -38.75 24.73
CA GLN A 154 13.97 -39.28 24.99
C GLN A 154 14.15 -39.92 26.38
N ARG A 155 13.18 -39.78 27.29
CA ARG A 155 13.26 -40.33 28.66
C ARG A 155 12.57 -41.70 28.76
N PRO A 156 13.11 -42.65 29.55
CA PRO A 156 12.37 -43.83 29.97
C PRO A 156 11.06 -43.41 30.67
N ALA A 157 9.93 -44.05 30.33
CA ALA A 157 8.60 -43.61 30.76
C ALA A 157 8.46 -43.40 32.29
N ILE A 158 9.15 -44.21 33.09
CA ILE A 158 9.18 -44.12 34.56
C ILE A 158 9.85 -42.83 35.08
N ALA A 159 10.79 -42.24 34.34
CA ALA A 159 11.48 -41.01 34.76
C ALA A 159 10.52 -39.80 34.83
N ASN A 160 9.52 -39.76 33.94
CA ASN A 160 8.53 -38.67 33.91
C ASN A 160 7.67 -38.61 35.20
N TYR A 161 7.53 -39.73 35.93
CA TYR A 161 6.82 -39.76 37.22
C TYR A 161 7.54 -38.99 38.34
N PHE A 162 8.87 -38.90 38.26
CA PHE A 162 9.70 -38.16 39.22
C PHE A 162 9.85 -36.68 38.85
N MET A 163 9.70 -36.33 37.57
CA MET A 163 9.82 -34.98 37.01
C MET A 163 8.59 -34.09 37.32
N ARG A 164 8.11 -34.08 38.55
CA ARG A 164 6.81 -33.49 38.95
C ARG A 164 6.66 -32.01 38.62
N SER A 165 7.72 -31.21 38.70
CA SER A 165 7.70 -29.79 38.33
C SER A 165 7.57 -29.59 36.81
N ALA A 166 8.29 -30.38 36.01
CA ALA A 166 8.18 -30.35 34.56
C ALA A 166 6.81 -30.87 34.08
N GLN A 167 6.28 -31.92 34.70
CA GLN A 167 4.92 -32.42 34.46
C GLN A 167 3.87 -31.34 34.79
N ALA A 168 3.97 -30.67 35.94
CA ALA A 168 3.05 -29.59 36.31
C ALA A 168 3.11 -28.40 35.34
N LYS A 169 4.30 -28.01 34.85
CA LYS A 169 4.43 -27.00 33.79
C LYS A 169 3.82 -27.49 32.48
N PHE A 170 4.10 -28.73 32.07
CA PHE A 170 3.56 -29.32 30.84
C PHE A 170 2.02 -29.34 30.82
N ASP A 171 1.39 -29.72 31.93
CA ASP A 171 -0.08 -29.71 32.05
C ASP A 171 -0.63 -28.27 32.07
N SER A 172 0.06 -27.32 32.71
CA SER A 172 -0.29 -25.90 32.68
C SER A 172 -0.14 -25.27 31.29
N ASP A 173 0.89 -25.65 30.54
CA ASP A 173 1.13 -25.19 29.17
C ASP A 173 0.01 -25.70 28.25
N ILE A 174 -0.33 -27.00 28.34
CA ILE A 174 -1.47 -27.59 27.61
C ILE A 174 -2.79 -26.91 27.98
N ALA A 175 -3.02 -26.60 29.26
CA ALA A 175 -4.23 -25.91 29.70
C ALA A 175 -4.38 -24.52 29.04
N LEU A 176 -3.28 -23.76 28.93
CA LEU A 176 -3.28 -22.45 28.26
C LEU A 176 -3.44 -22.55 26.75
N LEU A 177 -2.80 -23.53 26.09
CA LEU A 177 -3.02 -23.80 24.66
C LEU A 177 -4.50 -24.11 24.38
N GLN A 178 -5.14 -24.88 25.26
CA GLN A 178 -6.56 -25.22 25.15
C GLN A 178 -7.50 -24.06 25.50
N SER A 179 -7.16 -23.17 26.44
CA SER A 179 -8.06 -22.04 26.78
C SER A 179 -8.12 -21.04 25.62
N VAL A 180 -6.96 -20.63 25.08
CA VAL A 180 -6.87 -19.72 23.94
C VAL A 180 -7.59 -20.30 22.71
N ALA A 181 -7.43 -21.58 22.41
CA ALA A 181 -8.16 -22.22 21.31
C ALA A 181 -9.69 -22.21 21.54
N LYS A 182 -10.15 -22.42 22.79
CA LYS A 182 -11.58 -22.38 23.16
C LYS A 182 -12.15 -20.97 23.05
N GLU A 183 -11.40 -19.96 23.49
CA GLU A 183 -11.77 -18.55 23.40
C GLU A 183 -11.94 -18.13 21.93
N LEU A 184 -10.97 -18.43 21.06
CA LEU A 184 -11.05 -18.13 19.63
C LEU A 184 -12.20 -18.86 18.91
N LEU A 185 -12.45 -20.13 19.24
CA LEU A 185 -13.59 -20.89 18.68
C LEU A 185 -14.93 -20.33 19.17
N ALA A 186 -15.03 -19.95 20.45
CA ALA A 186 -16.23 -19.34 21.02
C ALA A 186 -16.51 -17.96 20.43
N GLU A 187 -15.48 -17.11 20.30
CA GLU A 187 -15.57 -15.79 19.65
C GLU A 187 -16.03 -15.91 18.20
N ARG A 188 -15.47 -16.85 17.43
CA ARG A 188 -15.88 -17.12 16.04
C ARG A 188 -17.32 -17.64 15.93
N ARG A 189 -17.77 -18.47 16.87
CA ARG A 189 -19.16 -18.94 16.93
C ARG A 189 -20.14 -17.85 17.37
N ALA A 190 -19.72 -16.92 18.23
CA ALA A 190 -20.51 -15.77 18.67
C ALA A 190 -20.58 -14.66 17.60
N ASN A 191 -19.53 -14.51 16.78
CA ASN A 191 -19.43 -13.54 15.69
C ASN A 191 -19.15 -14.24 14.34
N PRO A 192 -20.13 -14.94 13.75
CA PRO A 192 -19.99 -15.56 12.43
C PRO A 192 -19.65 -14.53 11.35
N ASN A 193 -18.87 -14.97 10.36
CA ASN A 193 -18.48 -14.16 9.20
C ASN A 193 -18.14 -15.07 8.02
N ASP A 194 -18.30 -14.57 6.79
CA ASP A 194 -18.21 -15.38 5.57
C ASP A 194 -16.77 -15.52 5.00
N LYS A 195 -15.74 -15.32 5.82
CA LYS A 195 -14.35 -15.53 5.40
C LYS A 195 -14.11 -16.97 4.97
N LYS A 196 -13.43 -17.17 3.83
CA LYS A 196 -12.97 -18.50 3.38
C LYS A 196 -11.67 -18.91 4.09
N ASP A 197 -11.69 -18.95 5.43
CA ASP A 197 -10.55 -19.40 6.24
C ASP A 197 -10.70 -20.83 6.77
N LEU A 198 -9.60 -21.41 7.25
CA LEU A 198 -9.51 -22.80 7.68
C LEU A 198 -10.37 -23.10 8.91
N LEU A 199 -10.54 -22.12 9.81
CA LEU A 199 -11.42 -22.22 10.96
C LEU A 199 -12.89 -22.33 10.53
N ASN A 200 -13.34 -21.49 9.59
CA ASN A 200 -14.67 -21.63 9.00
C ASN A 200 -14.83 -22.94 8.22
N ALA A 201 -13.79 -23.41 7.52
CA ALA A 201 -13.82 -24.72 6.87
C ALA A 201 -13.98 -25.87 7.89
N MET A 202 -13.31 -25.81 9.04
CA MET A 202 -13.47 -26.80 10.12
C MET A 202 -14.82 -26.73 10.84
N ILE A 203 -15.41 -25.54 11.00
CA ILE A 203 -16.71 -25.34 11.65
C ILE A 203 -17.88 -25.73 10.73
N ASN A 204 -17.83 -25.32 9.47
CA ASN A 204 -18.93 -25.44 8.51
C ASN A 204 -18.83 -26.68 7.62
N GLY A 205 -17.61 -27.17 7.37
CA GLY A 205 -17.36 -28.36 6.56
C GLY A 205 -18.05 -29.61 7.11
N ARG A 206 -18.59 -30.42 6.21
CA ARG A 206 -19.21 -31.71 6.49
C ARG A 206 -18.59 -32.75 5.57
N ASP A 207 -18.31 -33.94 6.09
CA ASP A 207 -17.93 -35.08 5.27
C ASP A 207 -19.06 -35.39 4.26
N PRO A 208 -18.82 -35.33 2.94
CA PRO A 208 -19.84 -35.60 1.93
C PRO A 208 -20.46 -37.01 2.04
N LYS A 209 -19.77 -37.97 2.65
CA LYS A 209 -20.22 -39.37 2.74
C LYS A 209 -21.07 -39.67 3.97
N THR A 210 -20.79 -39.05 5.13
CA THR A 210 -21.57 -39.28 6.37
C THR A 210 -22.38 -38.08 6.84
N GLY A 211 -22.24 -36.91 6.21
CA GLY A 211 -22.90 -35.66 6.59
C GLY A 211 -22.41 -35.04 7.90
N LYS A 212 -21.39 -35.63 8.55
CA LYS A 212 -20.91 -35.21 9.87
C LYS A 212 -19.91 -34.06 9.76
N GLY A 213 -20.00 -33.10 10.67
CA GLY A 213 -18.95 -32.10 10.90
C GLY A 213 -17.91 -32.58 11.91
N LEU A 214 -16.84 -31.81 12.06
CA LEU A 214 -15.86 -32.02 13.14
C LEU A 214 -16.49 -31.65 14.50
N SER A 215 -16.14 -32.39 15.55
CA SER A 215 -16.50 -32.00 16.93
C SER A 215 -15.65 -30.81 17.37
N ASP A 216 -16.16 -29.95 18.27
CA ASP A 216 -15.38 -28.81 18.78
C ASP A 216 -14.04 -29.27 19.37
N SER A 217 -13.99 -30.41 20.07
CA SER A 217 -12.74 -31.02 20.55
C SER A 217 -11.73 -31.34 19.44
N ASN A 218 -12.20 -31.73 18.25
CA ASN A 218 -11.35 -31.99 17.09
C ASN A 218 -10.93 -30.68 16.39
N ILE A 219 -11.83 -29.70 16.29
CA ILE A 219 -11.51 -28.35 15.77
C ILE A 219 -10.40 -27.71 16.63
N LEU A 220 -10.55 -27.73 17.96
CA LEU A 220 -9.56 -27.18 18.91
C LEU A 220 -8.20 -27.85 18.79
N ASN A 221 -8.16 -29.18 18.71
CA ASN A 221 -6.90 -29.92 18.54
C ASN A 221 -6.22 -29.59 17.21
N ASN A 222 -6.98 -29.44 16.12
CA ASN A 222 -6.45 -29.05 14.82
C ASN A 222 -5.95 -27.59 14.83
N MET A 223 -6.68 -26.64 15.45
CA MET A 223 -6.21 -25.25 15.61
C MET A 223 -4.83 -25.20 16.28
N ILE A 224 -4.66 -25.89 17.42
CA ILE A 224 -3.37 -25.98 18.12
C ILE A 224 -2.30 -26.63 17.22
N THR A 225 -2.67 -27.68 16.47
CA THR A 225 -1.75 -28.37 15.55
C THR A 225 -1.27 -27.47 14.40
N PHE A 226 -2.16 -26.67 13.79
CA PHE A 226 -1.78 -25.75 12.72
C PHE A 226 -0.90 -24.60 13.22
N LEU A 227 -1.18 -24.05 14.39
CA LEU A 227 -0.33 -23.04 15.04
C LEU A 227 1.07 -23.59 15.33
N ILE A 228 1.16 -24.79 15.93
CA ILE A 228 2.43 -25.48 16.17
C ILE A 228 3.21 -25.70 14.87
N ALA A 229 2.58 -26.32 13.87
CA ALA A 229 3.26 -26.73 12.65
C ALA A 229 3.75 -25.55 11.79
N GLY A 230 2.93 -24.51 11.63
CA GLY A 230 3.26 -23.35 10.80
C GLY A 230 4.42 -22.54 11.37
N HIS A 231 4.34 -22.14 12.65
CA HIS A 231 5.27 -21.14 13.18
C HIS A 231 6.73 -21.64 13.33
N GLU A 232 6.94 -22.82 13.91
CA GLU A 232 8.30 -23.29 14.23
C GLU A 232 9.04 -23.74 12.96
N THR A 233 8.35 -24.40 12.03
CA THR A 233 8.98 -24.96 10.83
C THR A 233 9.29 -23.89 9.78
N THR A 234 8.37 -22.98 9.44
CA THR A 234 8.69 -21.88 8.52
C THR A 234 9.79 -20.99 9.10
N SER A 235 9.76 -20.68 10.40
CA SER A 235 10.81 -19.84 11.01
C SER A 235 12.19 -20.50 11.03
N GLY A 236 12.26 -21.83 11.22
CA GLY A 236 13.50 -22.59 11.06
C GLY A 236 14.04 -22.53 9.63
N MET A 237 13.17 -22.76 8.63
CA MET A 237 13.54 -22.71 7.20
C MET A 237 14.09 -21.33 6.81
N LEU A 238 13.39 -20.25 7.15
CA LEU A 238 13.84 -18.89 6.86
C LEU A 238 15.17 -18.56 7.56
N SER A 239 15.35 -19.01 8.80
CA SER A 239 16.60 -18.81 9.55
C SER A 239 17.81 -19.51 8.89
N PHE A 240 17.64 -20.74 8.39
CA PHE A 240 18.70 -21.43 7.65
C PHE A 240 18.94 -20.80 6.26
N LEU A 241 17.88 -20.36 5.57
CA LEU A 241 17.96 -19.72 4.26
C LEU A 241 18.84 -18.47 4.34
N PHE A 242 18.59 -17.58 5.31
CA PHE A 242 19.41 -16.39 5.50
C PHE A 242 20.83 -16.70 6.02
N TYR A 243 21.03 -17.73 6.85
CA TYR A 243 22.38 -18.20 7.19
C TYR A 243 23.17 -18.62 5.93
N TYR A 244 22.55 -19.41 5.05
CA TYR A 244 23.21 -19.93 3.86
C TYR A 244 23.49 -18.87 2.81
N LEU A 245 22.54 -17.97 2.52
CA LEU A 245 22.78 -16.84 1.63
C LEU A 245 23.90 -15.93 2.17
N LEU A 246 23.94 -15.65 3.47
CA LEU A 246 24.97 -14.79 4.07
C LEU A 246 26.37 -15.44 4.16
N LYS A 247 26.48 -16.77 4.08
CA LYS A 247 27.78 -17.44 3.83
C LYS A 247 28.13 -17.53 2.34
N ASN A 248 27.19 -17.28 1.42
CA ASN A 248 27.39 -17.42 -0.03
C ASN A 248 26.96 -16.13 -0.78
N PRO A 249 27.77 -15.05 -0.75
CA PRO A 249 27.38 -13.74 -1.27
C PRO A 249 26.97 -13.72 -2.75
N SER A 250 27.49 -14.62 -3.58
CA SER A 250 27.09 -14.80 -4.98
C SER A 250 25.62 -15.22 -5.11
N ALA A 251 25.18 -16.17 -4.28
CA ALA A 251 23.79 -16.63 -4.23
C ALA A 251 22.86 -15.57 -3.63
N TYR A 252 23.29 -14.85 -2.58
CA TYR A 252 22.55 -13.71 -2.04
C TYR A 252 22.32 -12.63 -3.10
N GLN A 253 23.37 -12.24 -3.83
CA GLN A 253 23.28 -11.27 -4.92
C GLN A 253 22.48 -11.78 -6.14
N ALA A 254 22.43 -13.09 -6.38
CA ALA A 254 21.59 -13.68 -7.42
C ALA A 254 20.11 -13.64 -7.05
N ALA A 255 19.77 -14.03 -5.81
CA ALA A 255 18.41 -13.93 -5.28
C ALA A 255 17.90 -12.48 -5.22
N GLN A 256 18.74 -11.51 -4.82
CA GLN A 256 18.38 -10.09 -4.88
C GLN A 256 18.12 -9.61 -6.31
N ARG A 257 18.98 -9.95 -7.28
CA ARG A 257 18.82 -9.57 -8.69
C ARG A 257 17.57 -10.16 -9.34
N GLU A 258 17.15 -11.36 -8.93
CA GLU A 258 15.88 -11.94 -9.35
C GLU A 258 14.70 -11.10 -8.86
N VAL A 259 14.67 -10.75 -7.57
CA VAL A 259 13.63 -9.84 -7.02
C VAL A 259 13.64 -8.49 -7.74
N ASP A 260 14.82 -7.93 -8.02
CA ASP A 260 14.94 -6.65 -8.74
C ASP A 260 14.36 -6.71 -10.16
N GLY A 261 14.59 -7.82 -10.89
CA GLY A 261 14.10 -8.01 -12.25
C GLY A 261 12.63 -8.40 -12.35
N VAL A 262 12.08 -9.05 -11.31
CA VAL A 262 10.71 -9.62 -11.32
C VAL A 262 9.71 -8.73 -10.60
N VAL A 263 10.11 -8.13 -9.48
CA VAL A 263 9.27 -7.28 -8.61
C VAL A 263 9.65 -5.80 -8.74
N GLY A 264 10.94 -5.51 -8.90
CA GLY A 264 11.48 -4.16 -8.83
C GLY A 264 11.15 -3.49 -7.49
N LYS A 265 10.87 -2.18 -7.52
CA LYS A 265 10.40 -1.40 -6.34
C LYS A 265 8.86 -1.29 -6.26
N GLY A 266 8.12 -2.18 -6.94
CA GLY A 266 6.66 -2.24 -6.86
C GLY A 266 6.13 -3.13 -5.72
N PRO A 267 4.83 -3.08 -5.38
CA PRO A 267 4.24 -4.02 -4.44
C PRO A 267 4.28 -5.45 -5.01
N ILE A 268 4.50 -6.45 -4.15
CA ILE A 268 4.49 -7.86 -4.55
C ILE A 268 3.07 -8.33 -4.81
N THR A 269 2.83 -8.93 -5.98
CA THR A 269 1.57 -9.58 -6.35
C THR A 269 1.71 -11.11 -6.32
N ILE A 270 0.60 -11.83 -6.44
CA ILE A 270 0.61 -13.29 -6.59
C ILE A 270 1.35 -13.70 -7.87
N ASP A 271 1.20 -12.92 -8.95
CA ASP A 271 1.81 -13.18 -10.26
C ASP A 271 3.34 -13.04 -10.25
N HIS A 272 3.91 -12.36 -9.26
CA HIS A 272 5.36 -12.30 -9.06
C HIS A 272 5.90 -13.60 -8.44
N LEU A 273 5.14 -14.29 -7.58
CA LEU A 273 5.59 -15.54 -6.93
C LEU A 273 5.83 -16.66 -7.95
N SER A 274 5.08 -16.63 -9.06
CA SER A 274 5.28 -17.50 -10.23
C SER A 274 6.66 -17.37 -10.87
N LYS A 275 7.41 -16.31 -10.58
CA LYS A 275 8.53 -15.84 -11.42
C LYS A 275 9.84 -15.71 -10.63
N LEU A 276 9.95 -16.37 -9.47
CA LEU A 276 11.13 -16.36 -8.58
C LEU A 276 11.84 -17.74 -8.47
N PRO A 277 12.25 -18.38 -9.59
CA PRO A 277 12.81 -19.73 -9.57
C PRO A 277 14.15 -19.86 -8.84
N TYR A 278 14.98 -18.81 -8.75
CA TYR A 278 16.24 -18.84 -8.02
C TYR A 278 16.04 -18.72 -6.51
N ILE A 279 15.10 -17.90 -6.03
CA ILE A 279 14.68 -17.93 -4.61
C ILE A 279 14.07 -19.28 -4.27
N GLU A 280 13.23 -19.85 -5.15
CA GLU A 280 12.72 -21.20 -4.92
C GLU A 280 13.85 -22.22 -4.85
N ALA A 281 14.82 -22.16 -5.75
CA ALA A 281 16.00 -23.01 -5.72
C ALA A 281 16.83 -22.83 -4.43
N CYS A 282 16.96 -21.60 -3.91
CA CYS A 282 17.57 -21.33 -2.61
C CYS A 282 16.79 -21.96 -1.45
N LEU A 283 15.45 -21.95 -1.48
CA LEU A 283 14.59 -22.61 -0.49
C LEU A 283 14.70 -24.15 -0.58
N ARG A 284 14.68 -24.70 -1.81
CA ARG A 284 14.90 -26.13 -2.09
C ARG A 284 16.27 -26.60 -1.58
N GLU A 285 17.35 -25.83 -1.82
CA GLU A 285 18.71 -26.14 -1.37
C GLU A 285 18.88 -25.96 0.16
N THR A 286 18.22 -24.96 0.74
CA THR A 286 18.17 -24.79 2.21
C THR A 286 17.51 -26.00 2.87
N LEU A 287 16.38 -26.46 2.35
CA LEU A 287 15.69 -27.65 2.84
C LEU A 287 16.38 -28.96 2.46
N ARG A 288 17.31 -28.95 1.49
CA ARG A 288 18.26 -30.04 1.29
C ARG A 288 19.19 -30.11 2.50
N LEU A 289 19.92 -29.03 2.78
CA LEU A 289 20.97 -29.02 3.81
C LEU A 289 20.43 -29.04 5.25
N ASN A 290 19.41 -28.25 5.59
CA ASN A 290 18.86 -28.15 6.95
C ASN A 290 17.33 -28.06 6.95
N PRO A 291 16.63 -29.17 6.65
CA PRO A 291 15.18 -29.26 6.86
C PRO A 291 14.84 -29.12 8.35
N PRO A 292 13.90 -28.24 8.74
CA PRO A 292 13.47 -28.05 10.14
C PRO A 292 12.96 -29.33 10.81
N ALA A 293 12.45 -30.29 10.03
CA ALA A 293 12.18 -31.65 10.47
C ALA A 293 13.29 -32.60 9.93
N PRO A 294 14.37 -32.86 10.68
CA PRO A 294 15.54 -33.57 10.17
C PRO A 294 15.38 -35.10 10.15
N VAL A 295 14.33 -35.64 10.77
CA VAL A 295 14.08 -37.09 10.82
C VAL A 295 12.65 -37.36 10.39
N ILE A 296 12.46 -38.30 9.46
CA ILE A 296 11.15 -38.88 9.17
C ILE A 296 11.14 -40.37 9.57
N SER A 297 10.03 -40.80 10.15
CA SER A 297 9.89 -42.13 10.75
C SER A 297 8.98 -43.01 9.90
N PHE A 298 9.48 -44.19 9.54
CA PHE A 298 8.74 -45.23 8.83
C PHE A 298 8.55 -46.48 9.71
N TYR A 299 7.64 -47.34 9.27
CA TYR A 299 7.30 -48.61 9.90
C TYR A 299 6.84 -49.57 8.79
N PRO A 300 7.08 -50.89 8.89
CA PRO A 300 6.38 -51.88 8.08
C PRO A 300 4.87 -51.65 8.09
N LEU A 301 4.20 -51.83 6.94
CA LEU A 301 2.74 -51.91 6.92
C LEU A 301 2.31 -53.14 7.75
N PRO A 302 1.36 -53.01 8.72
CA PRO A 302 0.91 -54.15 9.52
C PRO A 302 0.39 -55.31 8.67
N ASP A 303 -0.25 -54.97 7.54
CA ASP A 303 -0.85 -55.90 6.57
C ASP A 303 0.07 -56.15 5.36
N SER A 304 1.39 -56.00 5.51
CA SER A 304 2.37 -56.26 4.45
C SER A 304 2.31 -57.72 3.97
N THR A 305 2.15 -57.91 2.67
CA THR A 305 2.27 -59.23 2.02
C THR A 305 3.73 -59.66 1.77
N GLU A 306 4.68 -58.71 1.83
CA GLU A 306 6.12 -59.00 1.84
C GLU A 306 6.55 -59.39 3.26
N SER A 307 7.15 -60.57 3.40
CA SER A 307 7.71 -61.07 4.67
C SER A 307 8.77 -62.16 4.42
N PRO A 308 10.00 -62.03 4.97
CA PRO A 308 10.54 -60.86 5.65
C PRO A 308 10.69 -59.66 4.69
N ILE A 309 10.53 -58.44 5.22
CA ILE A 309 10.82 -57.21 4.45
C ILE A 309 12.33 -57.00 4.45
N ILE A 310 12.95 -56.96 3.25
CA ILE A 310 14.41 -56.87 3.11
C ILE A 310 14.82 -55.54 2.46
N ILE A 311 15.30 -54.59 3.27
CA ILE A 311 15.80 -53.31 2.77
C ILE A 311 17.27 -53.40 2.31
N GLY A 312 17.60 -52.66 1.24
CA GLY A 312 18.94 -52.64 0.64
C GLY A 312 19.43 -54.00 0.12
N GLY A 313 18.54 -54.98 -0.05
CA GLY A 313 18.87 -56.36 -0.46
C GLY A 313 19.58 -57.20 0.60
N LYS A 314 19.69 -56.73 1.86
CA LYS A 314 20.53 -57.38 2.89
C LYS A 314 20.08 -57.22 4.35
N TYR A 315 19.16 -56.31 4.68
CA TYR A 315 18.74 -56.06 6.06
C TYR A 315 17.26 -56.38 6.26
N GLU A 316 16.97 -57.34 7.15
CA GLU A 316 15.60 -57.64 7.61
C GLU A 316 15.04 -56.51 8.49
N VAL A 317 13.82 -56.07 8.18
CA VAL A 317 13.03 -55.19 9.04
C VAL A 317 11.88 -56.00 9.65
N LYS A 318 11.82 -56.04 10.98
CA LYS A 318 10.81 -56.83 11.69
C LYS A 318 9.46 -56.09 11.76
N PRO A 319 8.33 -56.80 11.70
CA PRO A 319 7.04 -56.25 12.13
C PRO A 319 7.20 -55.66 13.54
N GLY A 320 6.80 -54.39 13.72
CA GLY A 320 7.01 -53.65 14.97
C GLY A 320 8.23 -52.72 15.00
N GLN A 321 9.07 -52.68 13.97
CA GLN A 321 10.34 -51.96 13.98
C GLN A 321 10.26 -50.58 13.32
N SER A 322 10.58 -49.52 14.06
CA SER A 322 10.73 -48.16 13.52
C SER A 322 12.01 -48.01 12.71
N ILE A 323 11.90 -47.47 11.49
CA ILE A 323 13.03 -47.01 10.69
C ILE A 323 13.06 -45.48 10.78
N LEU A 324 14.22 -44.90 11.11
CA LEU A 324 14.41 -43.44 11.16
C LEU A 324 15.32 -43.04 9.99
N ALA A 325 14.78 -42.24 9.07
CA ALA A 325 15.55 -41.67 7.97
C ALA A 325 16.05 -40.27 8.38
N LEU A 326 17.37 -40.14 8.58
CA LEU A 326 18.02 -38.87 8.89
C LEU A 326 18.20 -38.07 7.59
N ILE A 327 17.26 -37.18 7.34
CA ILE A 327 17.12 -36.47 6.07
C ILE A 327 18.34 -35.60 5.71
N PRO A 328 18.98 -34.84 6.63
CA PRO A 328 20.18 -34.06 6.31
C PRO A 328 21.34 -34.86 5.71
N GLU A 329 21.51 -36.13 6.10
CA GLU A 329 22.57 -37.00 5.55
C GLU A 329 22.17 -37.57 4.18
N ILE A 330 20.92 -38.03 4.04
CA ILE A 330 20.39 -38.56 2.77
C ILE A 330 20.38 -37.46 1.69
N HIS A 331 20.04 -36.25 2.09
CA HIS A 331 20.11 -35.04 1.27
C HIS A 331 21.56 -34.56 0.96
N ARG A 332 22.58 -35.20 1.52
CA ARG A 332 24.01 -34.93 1.24
C ARG A 332 24.72 -36.10 0.55
N ASP A 333 24.02 -37.18 0.22
CA ASP A 333 24.63 -38.36 -0.39
C ASP A 333 25.38 -37.98 -1.69
N PRO A 334 26.72 -38.13 -1.75
CA PRO A 334 27.50 -37.75 -2.93
C PRO A 334 27.17 -38.59 -4.17
N THR A 335 26.53 -39.76 -4.03
CA THR A 335 26.04 -40.55 -5.17
C THR A 335 24.83 -39.91 -5.86
N VAL A 336 24.14 -38.98 -5.17
CA VAL A 336 23.00 -38.21 -5.67
C VAL A 336 23.39 -36.77 -6.00
N TYR A 337 24.20 -36.13 -5.14
CA TYR A 337 24.49 -34.70 -5.21
C TYR A 337 25.94 -34.35 -5.59
N GLY A 338 26.81 -35.34 -5.80
CA GLY A 338 28.22 -35.16 -6.17
C GLY A 338 29.15 -34.79 -5.02
N ASP A 339 30.44 -34.66 -5.30
CA ASP A 339 31.47 -34.34 -4.30
C ASP A 339 31.29 -32.96 -3.64
N ASP A 340 30.47 -32.08 -4.22
CA ASP A 340 30.12 -30.76 -3.69
C ASP A 340 28.80 -30.74 -2.90
N ALA A 341 28.29 -31.91 -2.48
CA ALA A 341 27.02 -32.04 -1.77
C ALA A 341 26.93 -31.24 -0.45
N ASP A 342 28.03 -31.02 0.28
CA ASP A 342 28.01 -30.19 1.49
C ASP A 342 27.93 -28.68 1.21
N LEU A 343 28.16 -28.26 -0.05
CA LEU A 343 28.07 -26.85 -0.44
C LEU A 343 26.63 -26.44 -0.76
N PHE A 344 26.27 -25.23 -0.35
CA PHE A 344 25.02 -24.58 -0.74
C PHE A 344 25.14 -24.02 -2.16
N LYS A 345 24.46 -24.66 -3.10
CA LYS A 345 24.55 -24.39 -4.54
C LYS A 345 23.15 -24.38 -5.16
N PRO A 346 22.40 -23.26 -5.07
CA PRO A 346 21.02 -23.17 -5.57
C PRO A 346 20.87 -23.60 -7.04
N GLU A 347 21.92 -23.47 -7.85
CA GLU A 347 21.91 -23.86 -9.25
C GLU A 347 21.59 -25.35 -9.47
N ARG A 348 21.81 -26.23 -8.47
CA ARG A 348 21.40 -27.65 -8.53
C ARG A 348 19.91 -27.88 -8.29
N MET A 349 19.19 -26.86 -7.83
CA MET A 349 17.79 -26.89 -7.42
C MET A 349 16.86 -26.06 -8.32
N LEU A 350 17.43 -25.39 -9.33
CA LEU A 350 16.68 -24.88 -10.47
C LEU A 350 15.95 -26.03 -11.19
N ASP A 351 14.84 -25.71 -11.84
CA ASP A 351 13.84 -26.69 -12.27
C ASP A 351 14.35 -27.87 -13.10
N GLU A 352 15.18 -27.65 -14.13
CA GLU A 352 15.71 -28.76 -14.94
C GLU A 352 16.66 -29.66 -14.12
N PRO A 353 17.71 -29.15 -13.45
CA PRO A 353 18.52 -29.92 -12.49
C PRO A 353 17.69 -30.65 -11.42
N PHE A 354 16.66 -30.00 -10.86
CA PHE A 354 15.81 -30.57 -9.82
C PHE A 354 14.94 -31.73 -10.32
N ARG A 355 14.30 -31.58 -11.49
CA ARG A 355 13.51 -32.64 -12.14
C ARG A 355 14.37 -33.84 -12.56
N ASN A 356 15.67 -33.63 -12.79
CA ASN A 356 16.64 -34.67 -13.12
C ASN A 356 17.18 -35.44 -11.88
N LEU A 357 16.80 -35.05 -10.66
CA LEU A 357 17.20 -35.79 -9.46
C LEU A 357 16.52 -37.17 -9.37
N PRO A 358 17.17 -38.19 -8.76
CA PRO A 358 16.56 -39.49 -8.52
C PRO A 358 15.24 -39.42 -7.72
N PRO A 359 14.25 -40.29 -8.00
CA PRO A 359 12.99 -40.30 -7.28
C PRO A 359 13.19 -40.42 -5.76
N ASN A 360 12.60 -39.47 -5.02
CA ASN A 360 12.70 -39.32 -3.56
C ASN A 360 14.04 -38.77 -3.01
N ALA A 361 14.92 -38.22 -3.86
CA ALA A 361 16.15 -37.54 -3.41
C ALA A 361 15.91 -36.31 -2.50
N TRP A 362 14.70 -35.73 -2.51
CA TRP A 362 14.32 -34.55 -1.74
C TRP A 362 12.97 -34.80 -1.02
N LYS A 363 12.98 -34.84 0.32
CA LYS A 363 11.81 -35.15 1.19
C LYS A 363 11.66 -34.28 2.46
N PRO A 364 11.92 -32.96 2.44
CA PRO A 364 11.85 -32.12 3.65
C PRO A 364 10.43 -31.95 4.21
N PHE A 365 9.39 -32.17 3.38
CA PHE A 365 7.98 -32.11 3.78
C PHE A 365 7.38 -33.49 4.11
N GLY A 366 8.19 -34.54 4.29
CA GLY A 366 7.70 -35.90 4.55
C GLY A 366 7.15 -36.60 3.30
N ASN A 367 6.21 -37.54 3.47
CA ASN A 367 5.72 -38.38 2.37
C ASN A 367 4.28 -38.91 2.58
N GLY A 368 3.50 -38.99 1.49
CA GLY A 368 2.16 -39.60 1.46
C GLY A 368 1.15 -38.96 2.41
N MET A 369 0.24 -39.77 2.99
CA MET A 369 -0.81 -39.30 3.92
C MET A 369 -0.29 -38.63 5.22
N ARG A 370 1.03 -38.63 5.47
CA ARG A 370 1.68 -37.91 6.58
C ARG A 370 2.68 -36.86 6.10
N GLY A 371 2.66 -36.52 4.81
CA GLY A 371 3.32 -35.33 4.29
C GLY A 371 2.72 -34.05 4.85
N CYS A 372 3.47 -32.96 4.80
CA CYS A 372 3.05 -31.68 5.36
C CYS A 372 1.88 -31.08 4.57
N ILE A 373 0.67 -31.18 5.13
CA ILE A 373 -0.55 -30.52 4.59
C ILE A 373 -0.38 -29.00 4.43
N GLY A 374 0.47 -28.38 5.24
CA GLY A 374 0.82 -26.96 5.15
C GLY A 374 1.82 -26.60 4.05
N ARG A 375 2.36 -27.58 3.27
CA ARG A 375 3.42 -27.31 2.28
C ARG A 375 3.09 -26.15 1.33
N PRO A 376 1.90 -26.06 0.68
CA PRO A 376 1.62 -24.96 -0.24
C PRO A 376 1.60 -23.59 0.45
N PHE A 377 1.04 -23.52 1.66
CA PHE A 377 1.01 -22.29 2.46
C PHE A 377 2.42 -21.87 2.87
N ALA A 378 3.21 -22.78 3.43
CA ALA A 378 4.59 -22.51 3.85
C ALA A 378 5.51 -22.12 2.68
N TRP A 379 5.26 -22.64 1.47
CA TRP A 379 5.98 -22.25 0.25
C TRP A 379 5.63 -20.82 -0.17
N GLN A 380 4.33 -20.48 -0.25
CA GLN A 380 3.88 -19.13 -0.57
C GLN A 380 4.30 -18.11 0.48
N GLU A 381 4.18 -18.44 1.76
CA GLU A 381 4.65 -17.63 2.89
C GLU A 381 6.15 -17.38 2.81
N ALA A 382 6.97 -18.40 2.53
CA ALA A 382 8.41 -18.26 2.43
C ALA A 382 8.85 -17.48 1.18
N LEU A 383 8.22 -17.70 0.02
CA LEU A 383 8.48 -16.92 -1.20
C LEU A 383 8.11 -15.44 -0.99
N LEU A 384 6.94 -15.15 -0.41
CA LEU A 384 6.53 -13.80 -0.04
C LEU A 384 7.52 -13.17 0.94
N ALA A 385 7.84 -13.85 2.05
CA ALA A 385 8.73 -13.32 3.08
C ALA A 385 10.14 -13.07 2.53
N VAL A 386 10.73 -14.02 1.80
CA VAL A 386 12.08 -13.84 1.22
C VAL A 386 12.07 -12.77 0.14
N ALA A 387 11.05 -12.70 -0.74
CA ALA A 387 10.94 -11.64 -1.73
C ALA A 387 10.79 -10.25 -1.06
N MET A 388 9.91 -10.10 -0.06
CA MET A 388 9.74 -8.84 0.68
C MET A 388 11.04 -8.44 1.40
N LEU A 389 11.74 -9.38 2.03
CA LEU A 389 12.97 -9.09 2.75
C LEU A 389 14.14 -8.78 1.80
N LEU A 390 14.30 -9.50 0.69
CA LEU A 390 15.35 -9.24 -0.30
C LEU A 390 15.05 -8.05 -1.22
N GLN A 391 13.80 -7.66 -1.40
CA GLN A 391 13.41 -6.42 -2.09
C GLN A 391 13.85 -5.19 -1.29
N ASN A 392 13.72 -5.25 0.04
CA ASN A 392 13.76 -4.06 0.89
C ASN A 392 14.99 -3.97 1.80
N LEU A 393 15.63 -5.10 2.14
CA LEU A 393 16.71 -5.16 3.12
C LEU A 393 17.98 -5.84 2.57
N ASN A 394 19.10 -5.14 2.73
CA ASN A 394 20.46 -5.67 2.69
C ASN A 394 20.79 -6.30 4.05
N PHE A 395 21.23 -7.56 4.08
CA PHE A 395 21.57 -8.28 5.30
C PHE A 395 23.07 -8.55 5.40
N ARG A 396 23.56 -8.62 6.64
CA ARG A 396 24.89 -9.13 6.99
C ARG A 396 24.83 -9.89 8.31
N MET A 397 25.74 -10.84 8.53
CA MET A 397 25.87 -11.47 9.84
C MET A 397 26.26 -10.41 10.90
N ASP A 398 25.71 -10.53 12.11
CA ASP A 398 26.08 -9.69 13.24
C ASP A 398 27.53 -9.98 13.69
N ASP A 399 27.83 -11.27 13.83
CA ASP A 399 29.19 -11.82 13.91
C ASP A 399 29.55 -12.51 12.58
N PRO A 400 30.43 -11.94 11.74
CA PRO A 400 30.92 -12.59 10.52
C PRO A 400 31.62 -13.94 10.77
N SER A 401 32.19 -14.14 11.96
CA SER A 401 32.88 -15.37 12.37
C SER A 401 31.94 -16.45 12.92
N TYR A 402 30.63 -16.18 13.01
CA TYR A 402 29.63 -17.15 13.46
C TYR A 402 29.68 -18.43 12.62
N ASN A 403 29.68 -19.57 13.30
CA ASN A 403 29.58 -20.91 12.71
C ASN A 403 28.27 -21.56 13.15
N LEU A 404 27.64 -22.34 12.27
CA LEU A 404 26.30 -22.88 12.51
C LEU A 404 26.23 -23.77 13.75
N LEU A 405 25.62 -23.24 14.81
CA LEU A 405 25.17 -24.00 15.97
C LEU A 405 23.69 -24.34 15.79
N ILE A 406 23.27 -25.55 16.16
CA ILE A 406 21.88 -25.99 16.03
C ILE A 406 21.16 -25.90 17.39
N LYS A 407 19.99 -25.27 17.41
CA LYS A 407 19.01 -25.35 18.49
C LYS A 407 17.97 -26.40 18.08
N GLN A 408 17.71 -27.36 18.97
CA GLN A 408 16.77 -28.46 18.71
C GLN A 408 15.64 -28.45 19.76
N THR A 409 14.41 -28.54 19.28
CA THR A 409 13.17 -28.67 20.07
C THR A 409 12.43 -29.93 19.58
N LEU A 410 11.24 -29.79 19.01
CA LEU A 410 10.67 -30.77 18.08
C LEU A 410 11.28 -30.61 16.67
N SER A 411 11.66 -29.39 16.30
CA SER A 411 12.32 -29.03 15.04
C SER A 411 13.77 -28.56 15.28
N ILE A 412 14.48 -28.18 14.21
CA ILE A 412 15.79 -27.52 14.29
C ILE A 412 15.76 -26.10 13.71
N LYS A 413 16.50 -25.18 14.34
CA LYS A 413 16.85 -23.86 13.79
C LYS A 413 18.27 -23.43 14.23
N PRO A 414 18.91 -22.44 13.59
CA PRO A 414 20.18 -21.88 14.06
C PRO A 414 20.10 -21.37 15.52
N ASN A 415 21.15 -21.61 16.30
CA ASN A 415 21.25 -21.17 17.70
C ASN A 415 22.18 -19.95 17.81
N GLY A 416 21.69 -18.85 18.38
CA GLY A 416 22.48 -17.62 18.54
C GLY A 416 22.96 -17.01 17.22
N PHE A 417 22.28 -17.31 16.10
CA PHE A 417 22.57 -16.69 14.81
C PHE A 417 21.85 -15.34 14.73
N TYR A 418 22.61 -14.25 14.66
CA TYR A 418 22.06 -12.90 14.54
C TYR A 418 22.52 -12.27 13.21
N MET A 419 21.63 -11.48 12.59
CA MET A 419 21.94 -10.77 11.35
C MET A 419 21.44 -9.33 11.44
N ARG A 420 22.30 -8.39 11.03
CA ARG A 420 21.97 -6.97 10.95
C ARG A 420 21.25 -6.71 9.64
N ALA A 421 20.02 -6.23 9.74
CA ALA A 421 19.32 -5.64 8.61
C ALA A 421 19.82 -4.21 8.38
N SER A 422 19.89 -3.83 7.11
CA SER A 422 20.03 -2.46 6.61
C SER A 422 19.08 -2.33 5.43
N LEU A 423 18.53 -1.15 5.17
CA LEU A 423 17.66 -0.97 4.00
C LEU A 423 18.50 -1.08 2.70
N ARG A 424 17.86 -1.47 1.59
CA ARG A 424 18.53 -1.50 0.27
C ARG A 424 18.73 -0.10 -0.29
N ASP A 425 19.70 0.02 -1.18
CA ASP A 425 20.14 1.32 -1.70
C ASP A 425 19.00 2.06 -2.43
N GLY A 426 18.69 3.26 -1.92
CA GLY A 426 17.53 4.04 -2.36
C GLY A 426 16.17 3.46 -1.93
N ILE A 427 16.10 2.83 -0.74
CA ILE A 427 14.87 2.59 0.01
C ILE A 427 15.14 3.07 1.44
N ASP A 428 14.40 4.05 1.92
CA ASP A 428 14.39 4.51 3.30
C ASP A 428 13.19 3.94 4.10
N SER A 429 13.15 4.15 5.41
CA SER A 429 12.29 3.39 6.34
C SER A 429 10.78 3.62 6.17
N LEU A 430 10.41 4.80 5.68
CA LEU A 430 9.04 5.24 5.43
C LEU A 430 8.71 5.10 3.93
N ASP A 431 9.68 4.93 3.03
CA ASP A 431 9.45 4.29 1.71
C ASP A 431 9.15 2.80 1.86
N LEU A 432 9.85 2.08 2.74
CA LEU A 432 9.48 0.72 3.15
C LEU A 432 8.07 0.67 3.75
N GLU A 433 7.71 1.60 4.64
CA GLU A 433 6.34 1.71 5.19
C GLU A 433 5.29 1.84 4.08
N LYS A 434 5.55 2.65 3.05
CA LYS A 434 4.65 2.81 1.89
C LYS A 434 4.61 1.58 0.97
N MET A 435 5.73 0.88 0.78
CA MET A 435 5.79 -0.36 0.00
C MET A 435 5.05 -1.52 0.70
N LEU A 436 5.02 -1.53 2.04
CA LEU A 436 4.27 -2.49 2.86
C LEU A 436 2.78 -2.14 2.99
N HIS A 437 2.38 -0.87 2.84
CA HIS A 437 0.98 -0.44 2.89
C HIS A 437 0.20 -0.74 1.60
N VAL A 438 -0.08 -2.02 1.38
CA VAL A 438 -1.05 -2.48 0.37
C VAL A 438 -2.45 -1.97 0.71
N ASP A 439 -2.95 -1.01 -0.08
CA ASP A 439 -4.31 -0.47 0.05
C ASP A 439 -5.36 -1.48 -0.46
N THR A 440 -5.75 -2.37 0.45
CA THR A 440 -6.79 -3.40 0.25
C THR A 440 -8.21 -2.82 0.10
N SER A 441 -8.41 -1.50 0.16
CA SER A 441 -9.74 -0.89 -0.04
C SER A 441 -10.32 -1.16 -1.44
N LYS A 442 -9.46 -1.42 -2.44
CA LYS A 442 -9.88 -1.79 -3.81
C LYS A 442 -10.59 -3.14 -3.92
N GLU A 443 -10.47 -4.06 -2.95
CA GLU A 443 -11.17 -5.35 -2.98
C GLU A 443 -12.62 -5.28 -2.48
N ARG A 444 -13.09 -4.12 -2.00
CA ARG A 444 -14.54 -3.87 -1.83
C ARG A 444 -15.19 -3.57 -3.18
N LEU A 445 -15.21 -4.58 -4.05
CA LEU A 445 -16.05 -4.63 -5.24
C LEU A 445 -17.48 -4.23 -4.87
N SER A 446 -18.09 -3.38 -5.69
CA SER A 446 -19.31 -2.72 -5.28
C SER A 446 -20.53 -3.63 -5.47
N GLU A 447 -21.47 -3.58 -4.54
CA GLU A 447 -22.79 -4.22 -4.72
C GLU A 447 -23.58 -3.61 -5.90
N ASN A 448 -23.11 -2.50 -6.49
CA ASN A 448 -23.66 -1.89 -7.69
C ASN A 448 -23.17 -2.57 -9.00
N ASP A 449 -22.09 -3.33 -9.00
CA ASP A 449 -21.61 -4.03 -10.20
C ASP A 449 -22.57 -5.17 -10.62
N GLN A 450 -23.30 -5.74 -9.66
CA GLN A 450 -24.44 -6.65 -9.91
C GLN A 450 -25.71 -5.94 -10.41
N LYS A 451 -25.75 -4.59 -10.41
CA LYS A 451 -26.83 -3.79 -11.02
C LYS A 451 -26.47 -3.29 -12.41
N LEU A 452 -25.27 -2.74 -12.61
CA LEU A 452 -24.84 -2.24 -13.94
C LEU A 452 -24.86 -3.32 -15.02
N SER A 453 -24.62 -4.58 -14.65
CA SER A 453 -24.67 -5.73 -15.55
C SER A 453 -26.07 -6.08 -16.09
N LYS A 454 -27.16 -5.50 -15.55
CA LYS A 454 -28.52 -5.69 -16.11
C LYS A 454 -28.91 -4.68 -17.18
N ASP A 455 -28.52 -3.42 -17.04
CA ASP A 455 -29.00 -2.33 -17.91
C ASP A 455 -28.24 -2.21 -19.25
N LEU A 456 -27.15 -2.97 -19.44
CA LEU A 456 -26.37 -3.02 -20.68
C LEU A 456 -26.81 -4.14 -21.66
N SER A 457 -27.92 -4.81 -21.40
CA SER A 457 -28.40 -5.99 -22.14
C SER A 457 -29.15 -5.70 -23.46
N SER A 458 -28.92 -4.53 -24.08
CA SER A 458 -29.77 -3.97 -25.15
C SER A 458 -29.13 -3.89 -26.55
N SER A 459 -28.02 -4.58 -26.83
CA SER A 459 -27.29 -4.52 -28.11
C SER A 459 -27.37 -5.79 -28.99
N GLY A 460 -28.58 -6.18 -29.38
CA GLY A 460 -28.88 -6.54 -30.78
C GLY A 460 -28.48 -7.91 -31.39
N LYS A 461 -27.75 -8.82 -30.72
CA LYS A 461 -27.52 -10.20 -31.22
C LYS A 461 -27.66 -11.27 -30.13
N PRO A 462 -28.26 -12.45 -30.42
CA PRO A 462 -28.28 -13.58 -29.49
C PRO A 462 -26.88 -14.20 -29.37
N LYS A 463 -26.49 -14.58 -28.15
CA LYS A 463 -25.22 -15.28 -27.88
C LYS A 463 -25.39 -16.80 -27.98
N GLN A 464 -24.31 -17.53 -28.25
CA GLN A 464 -24.33 -19.00 -28.23
C GLN A 464 -24.09 -19.53 -26.80
N PRO A 465 -24.84 -20.53 -26.31
CA PRO A 465 -24.60 -21.07 -24.97
C PRO A 465 -23.25 -21.80 -24.86
N MET A 466 -22.67 -21.81 -23.67
CA MET A 466 -21.45 -22.56 -23.32
C MET A 466 -21.55 -23.07 -21.87
N SER A 467 -20.95 -24.22 -21.56
CA SER A 467 -20.80 -24.70 -20.18
C SER A 467 -19.35 -24.87 -19.79
N ILE A 468 -19.01 -24.47 -18.57
CA ILE A 468 -17.69 -24.61 -17.97
C ILE A 468 -17.87 -25.29 -16.61
N PHE A 469 -17.31 -26.49 -16.46
CA PHE A 469 -17.39 -27.27 -15.22
C PHE A 469 -16.03 -27.32 -14.52
N TYR A 470 -16.00 -27.10 -13.21
CA TYR A 470 -14.74 -27.04 -12.46
C TYR A 470 -14.62 -28.03 -11.30
N GLY A 471 -13.42 -28.59 -11.13
CA GLY A 471 -13.01 -29.36 -9.94
C GLY A 471 -11.86 -28.63 -9.25
N SER A 472 -12.02 -28.25 -7.98
CA SER A 472 -10.98 -27.49 -7.27
C SER A 472 -10.93 -27.76 -5.77
N SER A 473 -9.75 -28.10 -5.27
CA SER A 473 -9.50 -28.28 -3.83
C SER A 473 -9.16 -26.97 -3.11
N SER A 474 -8.68 -25.96 -3.84
CA SER A 474 -8.17 -24.68 -3.31
C SER A 474 -8.82 -23.44 -3.94
N GLY A 475 -9.66 -23.59 -4.95
CA GLY A 475 -10.34 -22.50 -5.66
C GLY A 475 -9.66 -22.04 -6.95
N THR A 476 -8.42 -22.45 -7.24
CA THR A 476 -7.70 -22.04 -8.47
C THR A 476 -8.49 -22.33 -9.75
N CYS A 477 -9.04 -23.54 -9.88
CA CYS A 477 -9.83 -23.93 -11.05
C CYS A 477 -11.19 -23.21 -11.13
N GLU A 478 -11.75 -22.80 -9.99
CA GLU A 478 -12.95 -21.95 -9.96
C GLU A 478 -12.63 -20.54 -10.51
N ALA A 479 -11.47 -19.97 -10.14
CA ALA A 479 -11.04 -18.68 -10.65
C ALA A 479 -10.80 -18.71 -12.17
N LEU A 480 -10.12 -19.73 -12.68
CA LEU A 480 -9.92 -19.93 -14.13
C LEU A 480 -11.26 -20.08 -14.87
N ALA A 481 -12.18 -20.90 -14.35
CA ALA A 481 -13.51 -21.09 -14.93
C ALA A 481 -14.34 -19.80 -14.97
N ARG A 482 -14.22 -18.96 -13.93
CA ARG A 482 -14.87 -17.63 -13.88
C ARG A 482 -14.20 -16.61 -14.80
N ASN A 483 -12.89 -16.68 -15.03
CA ASN A 483 -12.23 -15.83 -16.04
C ASN A 483 -12.70 -16.19 -17.46
N LEU A 484 -12.63 -17.47 -17.82
CA LEU A 484 -13.04 -17.97 -19.13
C LEU A 484 -14.50 -17.60 -19.46
N ALA A 485 -15.40 -17.66 -18.48
CA ALA A 485 -16.79 -17.26 -18.65
C ALA A 485 -16.97 -15.76 -18.96
N ARG A 486 -16.10 -14.90 -18.41
CA ARG A 486 -16.09 -13.45 -18.67
C ARG A 486 -15.61 -13.16 -20.08
N GLU A 487 -14.55 -13.82 -20.54
CA GLU A 487 -14.04 -13.68 -21.91
C GLU A 487 -15.00 -14.24 -22.96
N ALA A 488 -15.62 -15.38 -22.68
CA ALA A 488 -16.67 -15.98 -23.51
C ALA A 488 -17.78 -14.97 -23.83
N SER A 489 -18.15 -14.13 -22.85
CA SER A 489 -19.14 -13.05 -23.04
C SER A 489 -18.70 -12.00 -24.06
N GLY A 490 -17.41 -11.67 -24.14
CA GLY A 490 -16.85 -10.81 -25.18
C GLY A 490 -16.81 -11.50 -26.56
N ARG A 491 -16.46 -12.79 -26.59
CA ARG A 491 -16.35 -13.62 -27.80
C ARG A 491 -17.69 -14.21 -28.28
N GLY A 492 -18.83 -13.61 -27.91
CA GLY A 492 -20.16 -13.96 -28.44
C GLY A 492 -20.89 -15.13 -27.78
N TYR A 493 -20.36 -15.69 -26.69
CA TYR A 493 -20.96 -16.80 -25.94
C TYR A 493 -21.66 -16.35 -24.65
N GLU A 494 -22.61 -17.14 -24.17
CA GLU A 494 -23.23 -17.05 -22.86
C GLU A 494 -22.80 -18.27 -22.04
N ALA A 495 -21.76 -18.09 -21.21
CA ALA A 495 -21.11 -19.18 -20.48
C ALA A 495 -21.68 -19.35 -19.07
N ARG A 496 -22.09 -20.57 -18.74
CA ARG A 496 -22.51 -20.99 -17.40
C ARG A 496 -21.40 -21.76 -16.69
N VAL A 497 -21.17 -21.44 -15.40
CA VAL A 497 -20.12 -22.06 -14.57
C VAL A 497 -20.73 -22.82 -13.38
N ASP A 498 -20.39 -24.10 -13.24
CA ASP A 498 -20.80 -24.97 -12.11
C ASP A 498 -19.67 -25.92 -11.68
N PRO A 499 -19.71 -26.51 -10.47
CA PRO A 499 -18.85 -27.64 -10.10
C PRO A 499 -19.05 -28.85 -11.01
N LEU A 500 -18.01 -29.68 -11.20
CA LEU A 500 -18.10 -30.92 -11.97
C LEU A 500 -19.20 -31.86 -11.46
N ASP A 501 -19.39 -31.99 -10.15
CA ASP A 501 -20.46 -32.84 -9.58
C ASP A 501 -21.89 -32.37 -9.95
N ALA A 502 -22.08 -31.12 -10.37
CA ALA A 502 -23.37 -30.64 -10.88
C ALA A 502 -23.70 -31.18 -12.29
N ALA A 503 -22.69 -31.66 -13.02
CA ALA A 503 -22.80 -32.17 -14.40
C ALA A 503 -23.17 -33.67 -14.47
N VAL A 504 -23.20 -34.39 -13.34
CA VAL A 504 -23.59 -35.80 -13.26
C VAL A 504 -24.98 -36.01 -13.88
N ASP A 505 -25.04 -36.84 -14.93
CA ASP A 505 -26.22 -37.09 -15.78
C ASP A 505 -26.88 -35.84 -16.40
N LYS A 506 -26.15 -34.72 -16.48
CA LYS A 506 -26.68 -33.39 -16.87
C LYS A 506 -25.80 -32.60 -17.84
N ILE A 507 -24.79 -33.23 -18.46
CA ILE A 507 -23.93 -32.54 -19.44
C ILE A 507 -24.77 -32.12 -20.67
N PRO A 508 -24.80 -30.84 -21.04
CA PRO A 508 -25.61 -30.37 -22.15
C PRO A 508 -25.02 -30.79 -23.51
N LYS A 509 -25.90 -31.04 -24.48
CA LYS A 509 -25.55 -31.34 -25.88
C LYS A 509 -25.78 -30.14 -26.77
N GLY A 510 -25.05 -30.03 -27.88
CA GLY A 510 -25.17 -28.94 -28.85
C GLY A 510 -24.47 -27.63 -28.47
N GLN A 511 -23.69 -27.61 -27.39
CA GLN A 511 -22.89 -26.45 -26.95
C GLN A 511 -21.49 -26.88 -26.51
N PRO A 512 -20.48 -26.00 -26.51
CA PRO A 512 -19.14 -26.31 -25.99
C PRO A 512 -19.16 -26.60 -24.49
N VAL A 513 -18.41 -27.63 -24.06
CA VAL A 513 -18.27 -28.04 -22.66
C VAL A 513 -16.79 -28.00 -22.25
N ILE A 514 -16.41 -27.07 -21.39
CA ILE A 514 -15.02 -26.94 -20.92
C ILE A 514 -14.90 -27.55 -19.52
N LEU A 515 -13.89 -28.39 -19.29
CA LEU A 515 -13.64 -29.03 -17.99
C LEU A 515 -12.32 -28.50 -17.41
N ILE A 516 -12.35 -27.87 -16.23
CA ILE A 516 -11.15 -27.31 -15.59
C ILE A 516 -10.98 -27.96 -14.22
N SER A 517 -10.02 -28.88 -14.07
CA SER A 517 -9.92 -29.71 -12.86
C SER A 517 -8.50 -29.75 -12.30
N SER A 518 -8.37 -29.77 -10.97
CA SER A 518 -7.10 -30.06 -10.31
C SER A 518 -6.93 -31.56 -10.01
N SER A 519 -5.70 -32.00 -9.73
CA SER A 519 -5.45 -33.34 -9.18
C SER A 519 -4.48 -33.27 -8.00
N TYR A 520 -4.83 -33.93 -6.90
CA TYR A 520 -4.03 -33.94 -5.66
C TYR A 520 -3.87 -35.39 -5.17
N GLU A 521 -2.62 -35.86 -4.99
CA GLU A 521 -2.32 -37.30 -4.77
C GLU A 521 -3.01 -38.22 -5.81
N GLY A 522 -3.20 -37.71 -7.03
CA GLY A 522 -3.93 -38.37 -8.10
C GLY A 522 -5.44 -38.53 -7.87
N GLN A 523 -6.00 -38.01 -6.79
CA GLN A 523 -7.42 -38.03 -6.49
C GLN A 523 -8.15 -36.83 -7.11
N ALA A 524 -9.45 -36.99 -7.28
CA ALA A 524 -10.36 -35.92 -7.69
C ALA A 524 -10.59 -34.93 -6.53
N PRO A 525 -10.73 -33.62 -6.81
CA PRO A 525 -11.26 -32.66 -5.86
C PRO A 525 -12.64 -33.08 -5.37
N ASP A 526 -13.00 -32.74 -4.13
CA ASP A 526 -14.25 -33.21 -3.53
C ASP A 526 -15.51 -32.80 -4.33
N ASN A 527 -15.48 -31.63 -4.98
CA ASN A 527 -16.57 -31.11 -5.83
C ASN A 527 -16.57 -31.64 -7.29
N ALA A 528 -15.71 -32.63 -7.56
CA ALA A 528 -15.60 -33.36 -8.81
C ALA A 528 -15.55 -34.89 -8.58
N ARG A 529 -15.71 -35.33 -7.33
CA ARG A 529 -15.52 -36.72 -6.95
C ARG A 529 -16.65 -37.59 -7.47
N HIS A 530 -17.89 -37.17 -7.30
CA HIS A 530 -19.05 -37.92 -7.78
C HIS A 530 -19.11 -37.93 -9.31
N PHE A 531 -18.62 -36.86 -9.96
CA PHE A 531 -18.46 -36.81 -11.41
C PHE A 531 -17.43 -37.81 -11.93
N VAL A 532 -16.27 -37.94 -11.28
CA VAL A 532 -15.26 -38.94 -11.66
C VAL A 532 -15.76 -40.36 -11.37
N GLU A 533 -16.36 -40.62 -10.20
CA GLU A 533 -16.96 -41.91 -9.87
C GLU A 533 -18.10 -42.29 -10.86
N TRP A 534 -18.85 -41.32 -11.37
CA TRP A 534 -19.85 -41.53 -12.43
C TRP A 534 -19.19 -41.82 -13.79
N LEU A 535 -18.21 -41.01 -14.20
CA LEU A 535 -17.52 -41.10 -15.49
C LEU A 535 -16.79 -42.45 -15.66
N GLU A 536 -16.06 -42.92 -14.64
CA GLU A 536 -15.38 -44.23 -14.66
C GLU A 536 -16.36 -45.43 -14.85
N ASN A 537 -17.66 -45.22 -14.60
CA ASN A 537 -18.73 -46.21 -14.72
C ASN A 537 -19.63 -46.02 -15.98
N LEU A 538 -19.39 -45.03 -16.85
CA LEU A 538 -20.21 -44.77 -18.05
C LEU A 538 -20.01 -45.75 -19.22
N LYS A 539 -19.03 -46.66 -19.09
CA LYS A 539 -18.42 -47.46 -20.17
C LYS A 539 -19.46 -48.12 -21.09
N GLY A 540 -19.47 -47.68 -22.35
CA GLY A 540 -20.33 -48.23 -23.40
C GLY A 540 -21.72 -47.59 -23.49
N SER A 541 -21.90 -46.36 -22.99
CA SER A 541 -23.16 -45.62 -23.10
C SER A 541 -23.08 -44.43 -24.08
N ASP A 542 -24.12 -44.21 -24.89
CA ASP A 542 -24.26 -43.05 -25.79
C ASP A 542 -24.45 -41.69 -25.04
N ARG A 543 -24.18 -41.63 -23.72
CA ARG A 543 -24.46 -40.44 -22.89
C ARG A 543 -23.60 -39.24 -23.30
N LEU A 544 -22.29 -39.43 -23.51
CA LEU A 544 -21.36 -38.35 -23.90
C LEU A 544 -21.25 -38.13 -25.43
N LYS A 545 -21.93 -38.94 -26.23
CA LYS A 545 -21.99 -38.83 -27.68
C LYS A 545 -22.51 -37.47 -28.15
N ASP A 546 -21.94 -36.96 -29.24
CA ASP A 546 -22.26 -35.66 -29.85
C ASP A 546 -21.98 -34.43 -28.95
N ILE A 547 -21.23 -34.60 -27.84
CA ILE A 547 -20.74 -33.50 -27.01
C ILE A 547 -19.37 -33.05 -27.53
N LYS A 548 -19.19 -31.73 -27.70
CA LYS A 548 -17.90 -31.11 -27.99
C LYS A 548 -17.27 -30.62 -26.69
N TYR A 549 -16.06 -31.05 -26.37
CA TYR A 549 -15.42 -30.74 -25.08
C TYR A 549 -13.95 -30.30 -25.18
N ALA A 550 -13.45 -29.62 -24.15
CA ALA A 550 -12.01 -29.37 -23.95
C ALA A 550 -11.66 -29.49 -22.47
N VAL A 551 -10.40 -29.81 -22.16
CA VAL A 551 -9.92 -30.01 -20.77
C VAL A 551 -8.73 -29.13 -20.46
N TYR A 552 -8.71 -28.53 -19.27
CA TYR A 552 -7.53 -27.88 -18.69
C TYR A 552 -7.23 -28.50 -17.31
N GLY A 553 -5.97 -28.92 -17.12
CA GLY A 553 -5.51 -29.61 -15.92
C GLY A 553 -4.59 -28.77 -15.04
N CYS A 554 -4.96 -28.60 -13.77
CA CYS A 554 -4.10 -28.00 -12.74
C CYS A 554 -3.42 -29.10 -11.91
N GLY A 555 -2.13 -29.33 -12.13
CA GLY A 555 -1.36 -30.37 -11.47
C GLY A 555 -0.11 -29.81 -10.78
N ASN A 556 0.70 -30.67 -10.19
CA ASN A 556 2.01 -30.31 -9.64
C ASN A 556 3.01 -31.44 -9.92
N HIS A 557 4.12 -31.16 -10.60
CA HIS A 557 5.04 -32.22 -11.06
C HIS A 557 5.79 -32.96 -9.94
N ASP A 558 5.89 -32.42 -8.72
CA ASP A 558 6.50 -33.13 -7.57
C ASP A 558 5.77 -34.45 -7.26
N TRP A 559 4.48 -34.52 -7.57
CA TRP A 559 3.67 -35.73 -7.47
C TRP A 559 3.86 -36.61 -8.71
N VAL A 560 5.12 -36.96 -9.02
CA VAL A 560 5.56 -37.65 -10.24
C VAL A 560 4.68 -38.87 -10.60
N ALA A 561 4.33 -39.70 -9.61
CA ALA A 561 3.52 -40.91 -9.81
C ALA A 561 2.04 -40.65 -10.14
N THR A 562 1.54 -39.42 -9.95
CA THR A 562 0.12 -39.06 -10.09
C THR A 562 -0.12 -37.73 -10.84
N TYR A 563 0.92 -37.14 -11.43
CA TYR A 563 0.86 -35.84 -12.10
C TYR A 563 -0.22 -35.77 -13.19
N GLN A 564 -1.14 -34.80 -13.02
CA GLN A 564 -2.31 -34.58 -13.89
C GLN A 564 -3.25 -35.81 -14.05
N ARG A 565 -3.26 -36.78 -13.10
CA ARG A 565 -4.07 -38.02 -13.24
C ARG A 565 -5.54 -37.74 -13.55
N ILE A 566 -6.18 -36.81 -12.84
CA ILE A 566 -7.62 -36.54 -13.01
C ILE A 566 -7.94 -35.79 -14.31
N PRO A 567 -7.25 -34.71 -14.70
CA PRO A 567 -7.42 -34.11 -16.02
C PRO A 567 -7.20 -35.10 -17.18
N LYS A 568 -6.17 -35.95 -17.09
CA LYS A 568 -5.93 -37.04 -18.07
C LYS A 568 -7.10 -38.03 -18.11
N LEU A 569 -7.65 -38.41 -16.96
CA LEU A 569 -8.81 -39.30 -16.83
C LEU A 569 -10.09 -38.69 -17.42
N LEU A 570 -10.34 -37.40 -17.15
CA LEU A 570 -11.49 -36.66 -17.72
C LEU A 570 -11.43 -36.64 -19.24
N ASP A 571 -10.28 -36.30 -19.81
CA ASP A 571 -10.07 -36.28 -21.26
C ASP A 571 -10.21 -37.67 -21.89
N THR A 572 -9.51 -38.66 -21.34
CA THR A 572 -9.52 -40.05 -21.84
C THR A 572 -10.93 -40.66 -21.82
N GLU A 573 -11.67 -40.51 -20.72
CA GLU A 573 -13.01 -41.12 -20.62
C GLU A 573 -14.10 -40.34 -21.37
N PHE A 574 -13.91 -39.05 -21.66
CA PHE A 574 -14.80 -38.33 -22.59
C PHE A 574 -14.63 -38.85 -24.02
N GLU A 575 -13.39 -39.01 -24.49
CA GLU A 575 -13.08 -39.57 -25.82
C GLU A 575 -13.58 -41.03 -25.92
N ASN A 576 -13.30 -41.88 -24.92
CA ASN A 576 -13.75 -43.28 -24.87
C ASN A 576 -15.28 -43.45 -24.91
N ASN A 577 -16.06 -42.47 -24.41
CA ASN A 577 -17.52 -42.51 -24.41
C ASN A 577 -18.16 -41.62 -25.50
N GLY A 578 -17.39 -41.26 -26.53
CA GLY A 578 -17.89 -40.71 -27.80
C GLY A 578 -18.05 -39.19 -27.86
N ALA A 579 -17.46 -38.44 -26.93
CA ALA A 579 -17.36 -36.99 -27.05
C ALA A 579 -16.21 -36.60 -28.00
N THR A 580 -16.30 -35.44 -28.65
CA THR A 580 -15.30 -34.93 -29.59
C THR A 580 -14.48 -33.80 -28.94
N ARG A 581 -13.15 -33.94 -28.91
CA ARG A 581 -12.24 -32.91 -28.41
C ARG A 581 -12.26 -31.66 -29.33
N ILE A 582 -12.34 -30.47 -28.74
CA ILE A 582 -12.31 -29.16 -29.44
C ILE A 582 -10.87 -28.69 -29.65
N ALA A 583 -10.05 -28.82 -28.60
CA ALA A 583 -8.66 -28.40 -28.55
C ALA A 583 -7.90 -29.33 -27.59
N ASP A 584 -6.61 -29.52 -27.82
CA ASP A 584 -5.76 -30.41 -27.00
C ASP A 584 -5.74 -30.03 -25.52
N THR A 585 -5.61 -31.02 -24.65
CA THR A 585 -5.70 -30.85 -23.20
C THR A 585 -4.62 -29.91 -22.67
N GLY A 586 -5.03 -28.78 -22.11
CA GLY A 586 -4.15 -27.80 -21.50
C GLY A 586 -3.63 -28.26 -20.14
N VAL A 587 -2.41 -27.85 -19.81
CA VAL A 587 -1.67 -28.34 -18.64
C VAL A 587 -1.00 -27.14 -17.96
N GLY A 588 -1.50 -26.76 -16.78
CA GLY A 588 -0.87 -25.78 -15.89
C GLY A 588 -0.24 -26.47 -14.68
N ASP A 589 0.95 -26.03 -14.29
CA ASP A 589 1.75 -26.68 -13.26
C ASP A 589 1.99 -25.76 -12.05
N VAL A 590 1.41 -26.14 -10.91
CA VAL A 590 1.52 -25.41 -9.63
C VAL A 590 2.97 -25.34 -9.14
N ALA A 591 3.86 -26.26 -9.53
CA ALA A 591 5.28 -26.21 -9.20
C ALA A 591 6.12 -25.39 -10.19
N ALA A 592 5.59 -25.03 -11.36
CA ALA A 592 6.21 -24.05 -12.27
C ALA A 592 5.69 -22.62 -12.03
N GLY A 593 4.67 -22.46 -11.18
CA GLY A 593 4.06 -21.17 -10.81
C GLY A 593 3.15 -20.54 -11.88
N ASP A 594 3.35 -20.89 -13.14
CA ASP A 594 2.83 -20.22 -14.35
C ASP A 594 1.34 -20.48 -14.66
N ILE A 595 0.56 -21.04 -13.75
CA ILE A 595 -0.79 -21.61 -13.99
C ILE A 595 -1.71 -20.69 -14.82
N PHE A 596 -1.71 -19.38 -14.54
CA PHE A 596 -2.53 -18.39 -15.24
C PHE A 596 -1.97 -18.06 -16.63
N GLU A 597 -0.66 -17.88 -16.78
CA GLU A 597 -0.02 -17.60 -18.07
C GLU A 597 -0.09 -18.82 -19.01
N ALA A 598 0.07 -20.03 -18.47
CA ALA A 598 -0.17 -21.29 -19.16
C ALA A 598 -1.65 -21.47 -19.56
N PHE A 599 -2.59 -20.97 -18.74
CA PHE A 599 -4.02 -21.00 -19.06
C PHE A 599 -4.35 -20.02 -20.17
N ASP A 600 -3.92 -18.76 -20.07
CA ASP A 600 -4.17 -17.71 -21.05
C ASP A 600 -3.58 -18.07 -22.42
N LYS A 601 -2.33 -18.56 -22.43
CA LYS A 601 -1.70 -19.11 -23.63
C LYS A 601 -2.51 -20.25 -24.25
N TRP A 602 -2.99 -21.20 -23.45
CA TRP A 602 -3.82 -22.29 -23.94
C TRP A 602 -5.18 -21.81 -24.46
N GLN A 603 -5.85 -20.89 -23.76
CA GLN A 603 -7.16 -20.43 -24.21
C GLN A 603 -7.05 -19.67 -25.53
N ASP A 604 -6.08 -18.77 -25.72
CA ASP A 604 -5.95 -18.08 -27.02
C ASP A 604 -5.42 -19.00 -28.13
N SER A 605 -4.27 -19.66 -27.95
CA SER A 605 -3.63 -20.40 -29.05
C SER A 605 -4.29 -21.73 -29.38
N CYS A 606 -5.03 -22.33 -28.43
CA CYS A 606 -5.68 -23.63 -28.64
C CYS A 606 -7.22 -23.52 -28.65
N LEU A 607 -7.84 -23.05 -27.56
CA LEU A 607 -9.29 -23.12 -27.40
C LEU A 607 -10.04 -22.13 -28.31
N TRP A 608 -9.72 -20.84 -28.20
CA TRP A 608 -10.39 -19.76 -28.93
C TRP A 608 -10.12 -19.83 -30.42
N THR A 609 -8.91 -20.19 -30.84
CA THR A 609 -8.58 -20.45 -32.25
C THR A 609 -9.51 -21.51 -32.87
N GLN A 610 -9.82 -22.60 -32.16
CA GLN A 610 -10.71 -23.65 -32.65
C GLN A 610 -12.19 -23.24 -32.62
N LEU A 611 -12.63 -22.45 -31.63
CA LEU A 611 -14.01 -21.94 -31.55
C LEU A 611 -14.29 -20.82 -32.58
N ALA A 612 -13.32 -19.94 -32.83
CA ALA A 612 -13.42 -18.82 -33.78
C ALA A 612 -13.59 -19.28 -35.24
N SER A 613 -13.24 -20.52 -35.57
CA SER A 613 -13.54 -21.15 -36.87
C SER A 613 -15.03 -21.11 -37.26
N SER A 614 -15.92 -20.84 -36.30
CA SER A 614 -17.37 -20.73 -36.50
C SER A 614 -17.90 -19.28 -36.56
N ALA A 615 -17.07 -18.24 -36.38
CA ALA A 615 -17.49 -16.83 -36.42
C ALA A 615 -16.34 -15.86 -36.78
N VAL A 616 -16.51 -15.13 -37.90
CA VAL A 616 -15.55 -14.19 -38.53
C VAL A 616 -16.39 -13.07 -39.19
N PRO A 617 -15.95 -11.80 -39.39
CA PRO A 617 -14.64 -11.16 -39.14
C PRO A 617 -14.70 -10.13 -37.97
N GLU A 618 -13.69 -9.28 -37.65
CA GLU A 618 -12.48 -8.83 -38.37
C GLU A 618 -11.37 -8.46 -37.37
N GLU A 619 -10.10 -8.54 -37.78
CA GLU A 619 -8.94 -7.99 -37.02
C GLU A 619 -8.35 -6.77 -37.73
N ASP A 620 -7.96 -5.77 -36.95
CA ASP A 620 -6.95 -4.77 -37.35
C ASP A 620 -6.08 -4.41 -36.13
N VAL A 621 -4.76 -4.65 -36.24
CA VAL A 621 -3.78 -4.41 -35.18
C VAL A 621 -2.50 -3.81 -35.77
N GLY A 622 -2.64 -2.68 -36.47
CA GLY A 622 -1.52 -1.79 -36.76
C GLY A 622 -1.12 -0.97 -35.52
N LEU A 623 0.10 -1.15 -35.00
CA LEU A 623 0.64 -0.28 -33.95
C LEU A 623 1.25 1.00 -34.55
N GLU A 624 0.40 1.97 -34.93
CA GLU A 624 0.88 3.33 -35.19
C GLU A 624 1.30 4.02 -33.88
N ILE A 625 2.51 4.62 -33.88
CA ILE A 625 2.98 5.47 -32.78
C ILE A 625 2.63 6.91 -33.13
N ASP A 626 1.46 7.37 -32.69
CA ASP A 626 1.12 8.80 -32.69
C ASP A 626 1.59 9.46 -31.39
N ILE A 627 2.32 10.57 -31.49
CA ILE A 627 2.85 11.32 -30.33
C ILE A 627 1.82 12.39 -29.94
N ASP A 628 0.64 11.94 -29.51
CA ASP A 628 -0.44 12.84 -29.13
C ASP A 628 -0.16 13.56 -27.80
N SER A 629 0.22 14.83 -27.92
CA SER A 629 0.33 15.78 -26.82
C SER A 629 -0.95 15.97 -25.98
N SER A 630 -2.13 15.65 -26.52
CA SER A 630 -3.42 15.70 -25.80
C SER A 630 -3.56 14.58 -24.75
N ALA A 631 -2.62 13.63 -24.68
CA ALA A 631 -2.58 12.56 -23.68
C ALA A 631 -2.65 13.05 -22.23
N ARG A 632 -2.31 14.32 -21.93
CA ARG A 632 -2.51 14.90 -20.58
C ARG A 632 -3.96 15.32 -20.32
N SER A 633 -4.66 15.87 -21.33
CA SER A 633 -6.09 16.22 -21.23
C SER A 633 -6.98 14.97 -21.13
N SER A 634 -6.74 13.94 -21.96
CA SER A 634 -7.55 12.72 -21.96
C SER A 634 -7.41 11.94 -20.64
N ARG A 635 -6.21 11.85 -20.06
CA ARG A 635 -5.96 11.20 -18.77
C ARG A 635 -6.55 11.95 -17.56
N LEU A 636 -6.86 13.25 -17.68
CA LEU A 636 -7.47 14.05 -16.61
C LEU A 636 -9.01 14.03 -16.59
N ARG A 637 -9.67 13.51 -17.64
CA ARG A 637 -11.15 13.40 -17.78
C ARG A 637 -11.94 14.71 -17.57
N GLN A 638 -11.32 15.88 -17.74
CA GLN A 638 -11.98 17.20 -17.66
C GLN A 638 -11.35 18.16 -18.67
N ASP A 639 -12.18 18.95 -19.37
CA ASP A 639 -11.84 19.69 -20.60
C ASP A 639 -10.91 20.91 -20.37
N VAL A 640 -9.66 20.66 -19.98
CA VAL A 640 -8.61 21.68 -19.86
C VAL A 640 -8.00 22.02 -21.23
N ARG A 641 -7.72 23.30 -21.42
CA ARG A 641 -6.98 23.86 -22.56
C ARG A 641 -5.84 24.72 -22.02
N GLU A 642 -4.90 25.09 -22.89
CA GLU A 642 -3.91 26.13 -22.56
C GLU A 642 -4.60 27.53 -22.54
N SER A 643 -3.86 28.62 -22.29
CA SER A 643 -4.26 30.02 -22.52
C SER A 643 -3.05 30.95 -22.37
N ILE A 644 -3.05 32.09 -23.05
CA ILE A 644 -1.95 33.07 -23.02
C ILE A 644 -2.30 34.23 -22.09
N VAL A 645 -1.42 34.60 -21.17
CA VAL A 645 -1.56 35.76 -20.29
C VAL A 645 -1.39 37.05 -21.09
N LEU A 646 -2.38 37.94 -21.03
CA LEU A 646 -2.40 39.24 -21.71
C LEU A 646 -2.05 40.42 -20.80
N SER A 647 -2.17 40.26 -19.48
CA SER A 647 -1.59 41.15 -18.47
C SER A 647 -1.84 40.59 -17.07
N ASN A 648 -0.99 40.94 -16.12
CA ASN A 648 -1.13 40.61 -14.70
C ASN A 648 -0.83 41.86 -13.86
N LYS A 649 -1.72 42.23 -12.92
CA LYS A 649 -1.68 43.52 -12.21
C LYS A 649 -2.05 43.37 -10.74
N VAL A 650 -1.30 44.06 -9.87
CA VAL A 650 -1.64 44.21 -8.45
C VAL A 650 -2.72 45.28 -8.27
N LEU A 651 -3.70 45.02 -7.40
CA LEU A 651 -4.85 45.88 -7.12
C LEU A 651 -4.81 46.53 -5.72
N THR A 652 -3.77 46.25 -4.95
CA THR A 652 -3.64 46.58 -3.53
C THR A 652 -2.38 47.38 -3.24
N ALA A 653 -2.46 48.31 -2.29
CA ALA A 653 -1.29 49.08 -1.85
C ALA A 653 -0.28 48.21 -1.08
N PRO A 654 1.00 48.59 -1.02
CA PRO A 654 1.98 47.92 -0.16
C PRO A 654 1.55 47.90 1.32
N GLY A 655 1.80 46.78 2.00
CA GLY A 655 1.52 46.63 3.43
C GLY A 655 0.10 46.12 3.78
N VAL A 656 -0.73 45.76 2.80
CA VAL A 656 -1.95 44.96 2.99
C VAL A 656 -1.88 43.65 2.16
N PRO A 657 -2.67 42.61 2.48
CA PRO A 657 -2.62 41.34 1.76
C PRO A 657 -2.88 41.52 0.25
N GLU A 658 -1.97 41.00 -0.57
CA GLU A 658 -1.96 41.28 -2.01
C GLU A 658 -3.16 40.65 -2.73
N LYS A 659 -3.80 41.42 -3.62
CA LYS A 659 -4.87 40.96 -4.50
C LYS A 659 -4.57 41.40 -5.93
N ARG A 660 -4.87 40.56 -6.91
CA ARG A 660 -4.44 40.75 -8.31
C ARG A 660 -5.57 40.52 -9.30
N HIS A 661 -5.34 41.04 -10.52
CA HIS A 661 -6.16 40.85 -11.71
C HIS A 661 -5.29 40.33 -12.85
N ILE A 662 -5.81 39.36 -13.61
CA ILE A 662 -5.12 38.77 -14.77
C ILE A 662 -6.10 38.64 -15.94
N SER A 663 -5.60 38.83 -17.16
CA SER A 663 -6.36 38.64 -18.40
C SER A 663 -5.78 37.47 -19.19
N LEU A 664 -6.61 36.54 -19.66
CA LEU A 664 -6.20 35.29 -20.31
C LEU A 664 -6.90 35.10 -21.66
N LYS A 665 -6.12 34.81 -22.71
CA LYS A 665 -6.57 34.55 -24.09
C LYS A 665 -6.66 33.05 -24.35
N LEU A 666 -7.83 32.56 -24.76
CA LEU A 666 -8.09 31.13 -24.96
C LEU A 666 -7.55 30.63 -26.33
N PRO A 667 -6.92 29.42 -26.44
CA PRO A 667 -6.23 28.95 -27.65
C PRO A 667 -6.74 27.60 -28.18
N THR A 668 -6.12 27.15 -29.27
CA THR A 668 -6.21 25.81 -29.87
C THR A 668 -4.87 25.04 -29.72
N ALA A 669 -4.87 23.72 -29.88
CA ALA A 669 -3.84 22.82 -29.31
C ALA A 669 -2.63 22.49 -30.22
N ALA A 670 -1.46 22.24 -29.62
CA ALA A 670 -0.56 21.07 -29.85
C ALA A 670 0.83 21.16 -29.15
N SER A 671 1.37 20.00 -28.77
CA SER A 671 2.80 19.59 -28.64
C SER A 671 3.66 19.86 -27.37
N THR A 672 4.02 18.73 -26.71
CA THR A 672 5.11 18.46 -25.72
C THR A 672 6.47 18.14 -26.42
N PRO A 673 7.61 17.67 -25.79
CA PRO A 673 7.91 17.11 -24.45
C PRO A 673 9.05 17.88 -23.70
N GLU A 674 9.72 17.44 -22.61
CA GLU A 674 10.82 16.43 -22.49
C GLU A 674 11.28 16.23 -21.00
N PRO A 675 12.17 15.26 -20.66
CA PRO A 675 12.28 14.69 -19.31
C PRO A 675 13.65 14.85 -18.59
N GLU A 676 14.19 16.07 -18.43
CA GLU A 676 15.32 16.31 -17.47
C GLU A 676 14.88 17.00 -16.17
N VAL A 677 13.82 17.80 -16.26
CA VAL A 677 12.91 18.00 -15.11
C VAL A 677 12.25 16.67 -14.73
N ARG A 678 12.60 15.54 -15.38
CA ARG A 678 12.69 14.24 -14.73
C ARG A 678 13.36 14.38 -13.38
N GLU A 679 14.67 14.32 -13.18
CA GLU A 679 15.25 14.06 -11.85
C GLU A 679 14.70 14.88 -10.63
N LYS A 680 15.42 15.81 -10.02
CA LYS A 680 15.12 16.55 -8.74
C LYS A 680 13.95 16.30 -7.73
N ILE A 681 12.79 15.64 -7.96
CA ILE A 681 11.56 15.79 -7.14
C ILE A 681 10.97 14.54 -6.38
N GLU A 682 11.26 13.27 -6.70
CA GLU A 682 10.76 12.01 -6.02
C GLU A 682 11.18 11.74 -4.55
N TYR A 683 11.23 12.78 -3.73
CA TYR A 683 11.76 12.79 -2.35
C TYR A 683 10.95 13.77 -1.51
N LEU A 684 10.63 14.90 -2.14
CA LEU A 684 9.73 15.95 -1.67
C LEU A 684 8.32 15.44 -1.33
N GLY A 685 7.86 14.37 -1.98
CA GLY A 685 6.48 13.89 -1.89
C GLY A 685 6.28 12.45 -1.38
N LYS A 686 7.34 11.75 -0.97
CA LYS A 686 7.27 10.47 -0.23
C LYS A 686 7.70 10.69 1.23
N GLU A 687 8.97 10.45 1.54
CA GLU A 687 9.56 10.49 2.90
C GLU A 687 9.52 11.88 3.52
N GLY A 688 10.12 12.87 2.84
CA GLY A 688 10.11 14.25 3.28
C GLY A 688 8.70 14.86 3.37
N PHE A 689 7.67 14.24 2.77
CA PHE A 689 6.38 14.89 2.65
C PHE A 689 5.75 15.21 4.00
N ASN A 690 5.72 14.29 4.98
CA ASN A 690 4.99 14.59 6.21
C ASN A 690 5.80 15.49 7.16
N GLN A 691 7.07 15.17 7.45
CA GLN A 691 7.89 15.94 8.39
C GLN A 691 8.58 17.18 7.80
N GLU A 692 9.02 17.17 6.53
CA GLU A 692 9.65 18.34 5.92
C GLU A 692 8.66 19.23 5.14
N VAL A 693 7.65 18.68 4.47
CA VAL A 693 6.75 19.47 3.57
C VAL A 693 5.41 19.81 4.22
N PHE A 694 4.74 18.89 4.90
CA PHE A 694 3.37 19.07 5.39
C PHE A 694 3.35 19.67 6.80
N LEU A 695 3.96 19.01 7.79
CA LEU A 695 4.02 19.48 9.18
C LEU A 695 4.88 20.74 9.31
N LYS A 696 5.94 20.90 8.49
CA LYS A 696 6.76 22.13 8.42
C LYS A 696 6.27 23.18 7.41
N ARG A 697 5.26 22.86 6.58
CA ARG A 697 4.75 23.67 5.45
C ARG A 697 5.80 24.16 4.46
N ARG A 698 6.88 23.41 4.22
CA ARG A 698 7.76 23.68 3.08
C ARG A 698 6.99 23.45 1.78
N SER A 699 7.34 24.16 0.71
CA SER A 699 6.94 23.80 -0.64
C SER A 699 7.97 22.85 -1.26
N PRO A 700 7.68 22.24 -2.43
CA PRO A 700 8.69 21.56 -3.24
C PRO A 700 9.92 22.41 -3.61
N LEU A 701 9.85 23.74 -3.50
CA LEU A 701 10.97 24.65 -3.81
C LEU A 701 11.98 24.73 -2.65
N ASP A 702 11.50 24.83 -1.41
CA ASP A 702 12.29 25.07 -0.17
C ASP A 702 13.32 23.98 0.23
N ILE A 703 13.40 22.89 -0.55
CA ILE A 703 14.33 21.77 -0.36
C ILE A 703 15.26 21.63 -1.58
N LEU A 704 14.85 22.11 -2.77
CA LEU A 704 15.71 22.22 -3.95
C LEU A 704 16.72 23.37 -3.83
N GLU A 705 16.35 24.41 -3.08
CA GLU A 705 17.26 25.47 -2.65
C GLU A 705 18.19 25.00 -1.51
N GLU A 706 17.82 23.95 -0.77
CA GLU A 706 18.60 23.40 0.36
C GLU A 706 19.62 22.33 -0.07
N TYR A 707 19.29 21.50 -1.09
CA TYR A 707 20.17 20.44 -1.61
C TYR A 707 20.34 20.51 -3.14
N PRO A 708 21.20 21.41 -3.67
CA PRO A 708 21.31 21.67 -5.11
C PRO A 708 21.72 20.47 -5.99
N SER A 709 22.30 19.42 -5.42
CA SER A 709 22.81 18.23 -6.11
C SER A 709 21.89 17.00 -6.07
N ALA A 710 20.72 17.08 -5.42
CA ALA A 710 19.77 15.97 -5.39
C ALA A 710 19.14 15.74 -6.78
N ALA A 711 19.12 14.50 -7.28
CA ALA A 711 18.58 14.10 -8.59
C ALA A 711 17.58 12.94 -8.45
N LEU A 712 16.27 13.24 -8.64
CA LEU A 712 15.04 12.45 -8.38
C LEU A 712 14.44 11.59 -9.56
N SER A 713 13.20 11.92 -9.99
CA SER A 713 12.51 11.74 -11.31
C SER A 713 11.10 12.48 -11.41
N LEU A 714 10.58 12.78 -12.61
CA LEU A 714 9.30 13.50 -12.91
C LEU A 714 8.13 12.52 -12.85
N GLY A 715 8.43 11.22 -12.94
CA GLY A 715 7.47 10.15 -12.69
C GLY A 715 6.78 10.42 -11.37
N ASP A 716 7.56 10.51 -10.29
CA ASP A 716 7.03 10.74 -8.96
C ASP A 716 7.04 12.21 -8.53
N PHE A 717 7.53 13.18 -9.32
CA PHE A 717 6.98 14.54 -9.24
C PHE A 717 5.47 14.52 -9.48
N LEU A 718 5.07 13.90 -10.59
CA LEU A 718 3.69 13.88 -11.05
C LEU A 718 2.86 12.83 -10.31
N ALA A 719 3.49 11.77 -9.78
CA ALA A 719 2.81 10.71 -9.01
C ALA A 719 2.76 10.97 -7.50
N MET A 720 3.71 11.71 -6.89
CA MET A 720 3.60 12.10 -5.47
C MET A 720 2.69 13.30 -5.26
N LEU A 721 2.75 14.29 -6.16
CA LEU A 721 1.85 15.43 -6.05
C LEU A 721 0.42 14.93 -6.26
N PRO A 722 -0.50 15.12 -5.28
CA PRO A 722 -1.91 14.82 -5.52
C PRO A 722 -2.34 15.64 -6.74
N PRO A 723 -2.92 15.01 -7.78
CA PRO A 723 -3.03 15.58 -9.12
C PRO A 723 -3.65 16.97 -9.03
N MET A 724 -2.91 17.98 -9.55
CA MET A 724 -3.13 19.38 -9.19
C MET A 724 -4.60 19.79 -9.32
N ARG A 725 -5.30 19.83 -8.18
CA ARG A 725 -6.72 20.17 -8.13
C ARG A 725 -6.90 21.54 -8.78
N ILE A 726 -7.71 21.62 -9.83
CA ILE A 726 -8.02 22.87 -10.53
C ILE A 726 -8.63 23.83 -9.51
N ARG A 727 -7.95 24.96 -9.26
CA ARG A 727 -8.50 26.04 -8.44
C ARG A 727 -9.53 26.78 -9.29
N GLN A 728 -10.75 26.84 -8.77
CA GLN A 728 -11.84 27.58 -9.40
C GLN A 728 -11.74 29.05 -8.98
N TYR A 729 -11.84 29.94 -9.95
CA TYR A 729 -11.87 31.38 -9.78
C TYR A 729 -13.05 31.92 -10.58
N SER A 730 -13.89 32.74 -9.95
CA SER A 730 -15.04 33.36 -10.62
C SER A 730 -14.54 34.37 -11.65
N ILE A 731 -15.02 34.26 -12.89
CA ILE A 731 -14.57 35.11 -14.01
C ILE A 731 -15.01 36.56 -13.77
N SER A 732 -14.08 37.52 -13.92
CA SER A 732 -14.27 38.93 -13.59
C SER A 732 -14.42 39.89 -14.78
N SER A 733 -14.79 39.34 -15.94
CA SER A 733 -15.15 40.06 -17.16
C SER A 733 -16.39 39.43 -17.80
N SER A 734 -17.09 40.20 -18.64
CA SER A 734 -18.19 39.68 -19.46
C SER A 734 -17.69 39.33 -20.87
N PRO A 735 -18.17 38.23 -21.48
CA PRO A 735 -17.90 37.91 -22.88
C PRO A 735 -18.52 38.93 -23.87
N PHE A 736 -19.40 39.83 -23.42
CA PHE A 736 -19.82 41.00 -24.21
C PHE A 736 -18.71 42.04 -24.41
N HIS A 737 -17.65 42.01 -23.58
CA HIS A 737 -16.49 42.89 -23.75
C HIS A 737 -15.51 42.33 -24.79
N ASP A 738 -15.10 41.08 -24.57
CA ASP A 738 -14.30 40.27 -25.50
C ASP A 738 -14.58 38.79 -25.21
N PRO A 739 -15.17 38.02 -26.15
CA PRO A 739 -15.49 36.60 -25.95
C PRO A 739 -14.25 35.69 -25.98
N THR A 740 -13.08 36.22 -26.34
CA THR A 740 -11.79 35.49 -26.37
C THR A 740 -10.94 35.69 -25.12
N VAL A 741 -11.31 36.65 -24.25
CA VAL A 741 -10.54 37.05 -23.05
C VAL A 741 -11.34 36.85 -21.77
N ALA A 742 -10.94 35.86 -20.98
CA ALA A 742 -11.41 35.69 -19.61
C ALA A 742 -10.47 36.44 -18.65
N THR A 743 -11.01 37.20 -17.70
CA THR A 743 -10.23 37.79 -16.60
C THR A 743 -10.51 37.08 -15.29
N LEU A 744 -9.53 36.99 -14.40
CA LEU A 744 -9.69 36.47 -13.04
C LEU A 744 -9.23 37.51 -12.02
N THR A 745 -9.85 37.48 -10.84
CA THR A 745 -9.48 38.35 -9.71
C THR A 745 -9.36 37.51 -8.45
N TRP A 746 -8.20 37.54 -7.77
CA TRP A 746 -7.92 36.67 -6.64
C TRP A 746 -6.99 37.31 -5.59
N SER A 747 -6.92 36.68 -4.41
CA SER A 747 -6.04 37.07 -3.32
C SER A 747 -4.80 36.20 -3.39
N VAL A 748 -3.61 36.81 -3.34
CA VAL A 748 -2.36 36.08 -3.18
C VAL A 748 -2.33 35.54 -1.76
N LEU A 749 -2.56 34.23 -1.60
CA LEU A 749 -2.46 33.58 -0.31
C LEU A 749 -0.98 33.46 0.06
N ASP A 750 -0.52 34.40 0.88
CA ASP A 750 0.79 34.37 1.52
C ASP A 750 0.61 34.72 3.00
N ALA A 751 0.93 33.76 3.87
CA ALA A 751 0.70 33.85 5.31
C ALA A 751 1.90 33.27 6.08
N VAL A 752 2.04 33.59 7.36
CA VAL A 752 3.04 32.91 8.22
C VAL A 752 2.70 31.42 8.34
N SER A 753 3.72 30.58 8.24
CA SER A 753 3.60 29.15 8.45
C SER A 753 3.22 28.85 9.90
N LYS A 754 2.16 28.06 10.11
CA LYS A 754 1.77 27.57 11.45
C LYS A 754 2.76 26.54 12.04
N ALA A 755 3.89 26.30 11.39
CA ALA A 755 4.88 25.29 11.76
C ALA A 755 6.21 25.84 12.26
N GLY A 756 6.39 27.17 12.27
CA GLY A 756 7.61 27.83 12.69
C GLY A 756 7.60 29.29 12.27
N GLU A 757 7.97 30.17 13.19
CA GLU A 757 7.74 31.63 13.08
C GLU A 757 8.50 32.30 11.93
N SER A 758 9.49 31.62 11.34
CA SER A 758 10.34 32.12 10.24
C SER A 758 9.91 31.73 8.83
N LYS A 759 8.93 30.83 8.64
CA LYS A 759 8.54 30.33 7.30
C LYS A 759 7.22 30.96 6.80
N ARG A 760 7.07 31.07 5.48
CA ARG A 760 5.83 31.51 4.81
C ARG A 760 5.03 30.29 4.31
N TYR A 761 3.76 30.49 3.99
CA TYR A 761 2.86 29.52 3.41
C TYR A 761 2.19 30.13 2.18
N LEU A 762 2.68 29.72 1.00
CA LEU A 762 2.25 30.24 -0.30
C LEU A 762 1.17 29.33 -0.90
N GLY A 763 0.00 29.90 -1.20
CA GLY A 763 -1.04 29.21 -1.97
C GLY A 763 -0.58 28.98 -3.41
N VAL A 764 -0.37 27.72 -3.78
CA VAL A 764 0.24 27.31 -5.07
C VAL A 764 -0.33 28.07 -6.28
N ALA A 765 -1.64 27.97 -6.53
CA ALA A 765 -2.25 28.60 -7.70
C ALA A 765 -2.31 30.14 -7.60
N SER A 766 -2.47 30.71 -6.39
CA SER A 766 -2.53 32.16 -6.22
C SER A 766 -1.18 32.86 -6.37
N ASN A 767 -0.09 32.15 -6.08
CA ASN A 767 1.28 32.65 -6.23
C ASN A 767 1.82 32.35 -7.64
N TYR A 768 1.45 31.21 -8.24
CA TYR A 768 1.71 30.95 -9.66
C TYR A 768 1.03 32.00 -10.55
N LEU A 769 -0.26 32.31 -10.30
CA LEU A 769 -0.94 33.39 -11.03
C LEU A 769 -0.37 34.79 -10.71
N SER A 770 0.40 34.98 -9.63
CA SER A 770 1.10 36.25 -9.37
C SER A 770 2.51 36.31 -9.97
N SER A 771 3.12 35.18 -10.31
CA SER A 771 4.45 35.14 -10.95
C SER A 771 4.40 35.16 -12.48
N VAL A 772 3.26 34.78 -13.11
CA VAL A 772 3.14 34.79 -14.58
C VAL A 772 3.08 36.21 -15.16
N GLU A 773 3.81 36.44 -16.24
CA GLU A 773 3.93 37.71 -16.94
C GLU A 773 3.15 37.74 -18.27
N GLU A 774 3.19 38.85 -18.99
CA GLU A 774 2.51 38.96 -20.30
C GLU A 774 3.22 38.09 -21.36
N GLY A 775 2.46 37.22 -22.01
CA GLY A 775 2.96 36.21 -22.95
C GLY A 775 3.06 34.78 -22.40
N ASP A 776 3.02 34.60 -21.07
CA ASP A 776 3.08 33.27 -20.44
C ASP A 776 1.89 32.39 -20.79
N ARG A 777 2.07 31.06 -20.68
CA ARG A 777 1.00 30.09 -20.93
C ARG A 777 0.51 29.42 -19.65
N VAL A 778 -0.80 29.49 -19.39
CA VAL A 778 -1.47 28.91 -18.21
C VAL A 778 -2.64 28.01 -18.63
N HIS A 779 -2.78 26.85 -18.01
CA HIS A 779 -3.84 25.89 -18.35
C HIS A 779 -5.14 26.19 -17.61
N VAL A 780 -6.26 26.26 -18.34
CA VAL A 780 -7.59 26.64 -17.84
C VAL A 780 -8.70 25.77 -18.41
N SER A 781 -9.83 25.69 -17.70
CA SER A 781 -11.08 25.14 -18.21
C SER A 781 -12.23 26.04 -17.78
N VAL A 782 -13.14 26.38 -18.71
CA VAL A 782 -14.31 27.21 -18.41
C VAL A 782 -15.43 26.30 -17.90
N ARG A 783 -15.70 26.38 -16.59
CA ARG A 783 -16.81 25.66 -15.97
C ARG A 783 -18.09 26.52 -16.00
N PRO A 784 -19.23 26.00 -16.46
CA PRO A 784 -20.52 26.65 -16.23
C PRO A 784 -20.79 26.88 -14.73
N SER A 785 -21.45 27.99 -14.41
CA SER A 785 -21.88 28.28 -13.05
C SER A 785 -22.89 27.23 -12.56
N ARG A 786 -22.98 27.04 -11.24
CA ARG A 786 -23.94 26.09 -10.64
C ARG A 786 -25.22 26.82 -10.25
N GLY A 787 -26.35 26.32 -10.74
CA GLY A 787 -27.66 26.89 -10.43
C GLY A 787 -27.88 28.25 -11.10
N SER A 788 -28.51 29.17 -10.37
CA SER A 788 -29.01 30.45 -10.88
C SER A 788 -28.06 31.64 -10.70
N PHE A 789 -26.77 31.40 -10.45
CA PHE A 789 -25.77 32.45 -10.31
C PHE A 789 -25.31 32.99 -11.68
N HIS A 790 -26.28 33.63 -12.35
CA HIS A 790 -26.19 34.35 -13.62
C HIS A 790 -27.04 35.64 -13.52
N PRO A 791 -26.79 36.69 -14.35
CA PRO A 791 -27.65 37.86 -14.38
C PRO A 791 -29.11 37.49 -14.72
N PRO A 792 -30.12 38.27 -14.25
CA PRO A 792 -31.51 38.05 -14.66
C PRO A 792 -31.67 38.10 -16.18
N THR A 793 -32.56 37.27 -16.75
CA THR A 793 -32.88 37.31 -18.18
C THR A 793 -33.56 38.63 -18.59
N ASP A 794 -34.34 39.22 -17.69
CA ASP A 794 -34.89 40.57 -17.82
C ASP A 794 -34.08 41.57 -16.96
N LEU A 795 -33.01 42.10 -17.54
CA LEU A 795 -32.20 43.17 -16.95
C LEU A 795 -32.88 44.56 -17.01
N GLU A 796 -33.99 44.71 -17.74
CA GLU A 796 -34.67 46.00 -17.92
C GLU A 796 -35.67 46.26 -16.78
N ASN A 797 -36.31 45.21 -16.27
CA ASN A 797 -37.30 45.30 -15.19
C ASN A 797 -36.87 44.65 -13.87
N THR A 798 -35.88 43.74 -13.83
CA THR A 798 -35.44 43.07 -12.58
C THR A 798 -34.27 43.80 -11.91
N PRO A 799 -34.45 44.44 -10.73
CA PRO A 799 -33.32 45.04 -10.02
C PRO A 799 -32.39 43.97 -9.44
N VAL A 800 -31.15 44.34 -9.17
CA VAL A 800 -30.12 43.39 -8.68
C VAL A 800 -29.35 43.95 -7.49
N ILE A 801 -29.10 43.08 -6.50
CA ILE A 801 -28.35 43.40 -5.29
C ILE A 801 -27.17 42.43 -5.22
N TYR A 802 -25.97 42.94 -5.46
CA TYR A 802 -24.70 42.22 -5.44
C TYR A 802 -23.99 42.46 -4.11
N ILE A 803 -23.48 41.41 -3.45
CA ILE A 803 -22.93 41.51 -2.10
C ILE A 803 -21.64 40.71 -2.00
N CYS A 804 -20.54 41.38 -1.64
CA CYS A 804 -19.22 40.76 -1.62
C CYS A 804 -18.28 41.30 -0.56
N ALA A 805 -17.26 40.51 -0.22
CA ALA A 805 -16.08 41.00 0.49
C ALA A 805 -14.80 40.56 -0.24
N GLY A 806 -13.82 41.47 -0.33
CA GLY A 806 -12.56 41.25 -1.03
C GLY A 806 -12.77 40.73 -2.45
N THR A 807 -12.21 39.56 -2.76
CA THR A 807 -12.26 38.95 -4.09
C THR A 807 -13.61 38.35 -4.46
N GLY A 808 -14.57 38.31 -3.55
CA GLY A 808 -15.97 38.03 -3.91
C GLY A 808 -16.58 39.08 -4.86
N LEU A 809 -15.90 40.21 -5.07
CA LEU A 809 -16.23 41.19 -6.11
C LEU A 809 -16.07 40.61 -7.54
N ALA A 810 -15.27 39.56 -7.72
CA ALA A 810 -14.88 39.04 -9.03
C ALA A 810 -16.06 38.85 -10.02
N PRO A 811 -17.10 38.02 -9.76
CA PRO A 811 -18.18 37.84 -10.72
C PRO A 811 -19.02 39.11 -10.91
N PHE A 812 -19.15 39.94 -9.87
CA PHE A 812 -19.91 41.18 -9.94
C PHE A 812 -19.23 42.25 -10.78
N ARG A 813 -17.90 42.25 -10.88
CA ARG A 813 -17.18 43.06 -11.89
C ARG A 813 -17.62 42.64 -13.30
N GLY A 814 -17.69 41.34 -13.58
CA GLY A 814 -18.20 40.83 -14.86
C GLY A 814 -19.64 41.26 -15.15
N PHE A 815 -20.54 41.10 -14.17
CA PHE A 815 -21.95 41.48 -14.32
C PHE A 815 -22.15 43.00 -14.49
N VAL A 816 -21.40 43.84 -13.76
CA VAL A 816 -21.47 45.30 -13.89
C VAL A 816 -20.81 45.76 -15.20
N GLN A 817 -19.72 45.13 -15.66
CA GLN A 817 -19.13 45.39 -16.99
C GLN A 817 -20.14 45.09 -18.11
N GLU A 818 -20.88 43.99 -18.02
CA GLU A 818 -21.93 43.65 -18.98
C GLU A 818 -23.05 44.69 -19.00
N ARG A 819 -23.52 45.10 -17.82
CA ARG A 819 -24.51 46.18 -17.68
C ARG A 819 -24.02 47.50 -18.25
N ALA A 820 -22.75 47.87 -18.02
CA ALA A 820 -22.15 49.08 -18.55
C ALA A 820 -22.13 49.08 -20.08
N LEU A 821 -21.76 47.95 -20.70
CA LEU A 821 -21.78 47.78 -22.16
C LEU A 821 -23.20 47.85 -22.73
N GLN A 822 -24.17 47.23 -22.06
CA GLN A 822 -25.58 47.28 -22.49
C GLN A 822 -26.19 48.69 -22.36
N ILE A 823 -25.86 49.44 -21.30
CA ILE A 823 -26.27 50.84 -21.12
C ILE A 823 -25.59 51.75 -22.15
N ALA A 824 -24.29 51.56 -22.41
CA ALA A 824 -23.58 52.28 -23.48
C ALA A 824 -24.12 51.97 -24.89
N ALA A 825 -24.67 50.76 -25.10
CA ALA A 825 -25.42 50.38 -26.30
C ALA A 825 -26.88 50.90 -26.32
N GLY A 826 -27.29 51.70 -25.33
CA GLY A 826 -28.59 52.37 -25.28
C GLY A 826 -29.71 51.58 -24.59
N ARG A 827 -29.45 50.42 -23.97
CA ARG A 827 -30.48 49.71 -23.20
C ARG A 827 -30.74 50.39 -21.85
N LYS A 828 -32.01 50.53 -21.49
CA LYS A 828 -32.42 50.99 -20.17
C LYS A 828 -32.51 49.79 -19.22
N LEU A 829 -31.62 49.72 -18.23
CA LEU A 829 -31.59 48.62 -17.26
C LEU A 829 -32.23 49.01 -15.92
N ALA A 830 -32.75 48.02 -15.19
CA ALA A 830 -33.20 48.18 -13.81
C ALA A 830 -32.04 48.50 -12.86
N ALA A 831 -32.35 49.06 -11.70
CA ALA A 831 -31.36 49.50 -10.71
C ALA A 831 -30.47 48.34 -10.21
N ALA A 832 -29.18 48.62 -10.03
CA ALA A 832 -28.22 47.69 -9.45
C ALA A 832 -27.55 48.30 -8.21
N TYR A 833 -27.34 47.48 -7.20
CA TYR A 833 -26.70 47.85 -5.93
C TYR A 833 -25.54 46.88 -5.68
N LEU A 834 -24.39 47.39 -5.23
CA LEU A 834 -23.18 46.60 -4.99
C LEU A 834 -22.57 46.93 -3.63
N PHE A 835 -22.67 45.96 -2.71
CA PHE A 835 -22.13 46.02 -1.35
C PHE A 835 -20.73 45.41 -1.32
N ILE A 836 -19.74 46.17 -0.84
CA ILE A 836 -18.32 45.80 -0.92
C ILE A 836 -17.65 45.91 0.45
N GLY A 837 -17.22 44.77 1.01
CA GLY A 837 -16.43 44.68 2.23
C GLY A 837 -14.92 44.66 1.94
N CYS A 838 -14.17 45.56 2.55
CA CYS A 838 -12.71 45.61 2.44
C CYS A 838 -12.07 46.16 3.75
N GLY A 839 -10.74 46.29 3.77
CA GLY A 839 -10.01 46.89 4.88
C GLY A 839 -10.18 48.41 4.92
N HIS A 840 -9.69 49.08 3.88
CA HIS A 840 -9.48 50.54 3.84
C HIS A 840 -9.58 51.02 2.37
N PRO A 841 -10.21 52.18 2.09
CA PRO A 841 -10.44 52.66 0.72
C PRO A 841 -9.17 52.68 -0.13
N ASP A 842 -8.14 53.39 0.32
CA ASP A 842 -6.92 53.62 -0.47
C ASP A 842 -5.93 52.44 -0.48
N LYS A 843 -6.30 51.29 0.09
CA LYS A 843 -5.38 50.13 0.24
C LYS A 843 -5.88 48.86 -0.41
N ASP A 844 -7.17 48.53 -0.27
CA ASP A 844 -7.72 47.28 -0.81
C ASP A 844 -9.15 47.37 -1.39
N SER A 845 -9.60 48.58 -1.74
CA SER A 845 -10.78 48.83 -2.58
C SER A 845 -10.48 48.46 -4.04
N LEU A 846 -10.75 47.19 -4.38
CA LEU A 846 -10.49 46.65 -5.72
C LEU A 846 -11.30 47.41 -6.80
N PHE A 847 -10.63 47.76 -7.90
CA PHE A 847 -11.21 48.45 -9.06
C PHE A 847 -11.92 49.78 -8.73
N SER A 848 -11.55 50.47 -7.64
CA SER A 848 -12.27 51.63 -7.11
C SER A 848 -12.59 52.70 -8.17
N GLU A 849 -11.64 53.06 -9.04
CA GLU A 849 -11.86 54.08 -10.08
C GLU A 849 -12.80 53.62 -11.22
N GLU A 850 -12.75 52.34 -11.58
CA GLU A 850 -13.66 51.76 -12.58
C GLU A 850 -15.09 51.67 -12.03
N LEU A 851 -15.24 51.25 -10.77
CA LEU A 851 -16.52 51.21 -10.07
C LEU A 851 -17.11 52.61 -9.85
N LYS A 852 -16.32 53.58 -9.39
CA LYS A 852 -16.75 54.99 -9.23
C LYS A 852 -17.22 55.57 -10.57
N LYS A 853 -16.53 55.26 -11.67
CA LYS A 853 -16.97 55.66 -13.00
C LYS A 853 -18.30 55.01 -13.36
N TRP A 854 -18.45 53.70 -13.19
CA TRP A 854 -19.72 53.01 -13.45
C TRP A 854 -20.88 53.48 -12.54
N GLU A 855 -20.59 54.00 -11.35
CA GLU A 855 -21.57 54.68 -10.50
C GLU A 855 -21.97 56.06 -11.05
N ALA A 856 -21.00 56.88 -11.49
CA ALA A 856 -21.27 58.15 -12.15
C ALA A 856 -22.00 57.99 -13.50
N ASP A 857 -21.71 56.92 -14.24
CA ASP A 857 -22.38 56.50 -15.48
C ASP A 857 -23.77 55.85 -15.20
N GLY A 858 -24.19 55.70 -13.93
CA GLY A 858 -25.51 55.20 -13.53
C GLY A 858 -25.72 53.69 -13.64
N VAL A 859 -24.65 52.90 -13.83
CA VAL A 859 -24.71 51.44 -14.06
C VAL A 859 -25.03 50.67 -12.76
N VAL A 860 -24.50 51.12 -11.62
CA VAL A 860 -24.60 50.49 -10.30
C VAL A 860 -24.40 51.52 -9.18
N LYS A 861 -25.07 51.35 -8.04
CA LYS A 861 -24.87 52.15 -6.81
C LYS A 861 -24.00 51.38 -5.81
N LEU A 862 -22.99 52.04 -5.22
CA LEU A 862 -21.96 51.41 -4.39
C LEU A 862 -22.21 51.63 -2.89
N HIS A 863 -22.04 50.57 -2.09
CA HIS A 863 -22.19 50.60 -0.64
C HIS A 863 -21.00 49.90 0.04
N TYR A 864 -19.98 50.68 0.40
CA TYR A 864 -18.78 50.16 1.05
C TYR A 864 -18.94 49.89 2.55
N ALA A 865 -18.25 48.87 3.04
CA ALA A 865 -17.97 48.61 4.45
C ALA A 865 -16.45 48.44 4.65
N PHE A 866 -15.84 49.32 5.44
CA PHE A 866 -14.41 49.33 5.71
C PHE A 866 -14.14 48.83 7.13
N SER A 867 -13.52 47.66 7.24
CA SER A 867 -13.24 47.01 8.53
C SER A 867 -12.17 47.72 9.36
N GLN A 868 -11.29 48.50 8.73
CA GLN A 868 -10.22 49.30 9.38
C GLN A 868 -10.57 50.79 9.48
N SER A 869 -11.57 51.26 8.73
CA SER A 869 -12.00 52.67 8.68
C SER A 869 -13.54 52.79 8.72
N PRO A 870 -14.22 52.20 9.73
CA PRO A 870 -15.68 52.13 9.75
C PRO A 870 -16.36 53.51 9.75
N GLU A 871 -15.73 54.54 10.29
CA GLU A 871 -16.23 55.92 10.36
C GLU A 871 -16.63 56.50 8.99
N ILE A 872 -15.88 56.18 7.92
CA ILE A 872 -16.22 56.58 6.54
C ILE A 872 -17.19 55.62 5.83
N SER A 873 -17.56 54.49 6.46
CA SER A 873 -18.62 53.58 6.00
C SER A 873 -19.85 53.57 6.92
N LYS A 874 -20.22 54.72 7.53
CA LYS A 874 -21.35 54.88 8.47
C LYS A 874 -21.24 54.04 9.77
N GLY A 875 -20.04 53.65 10.17
CA GLY A 875 -19.78 52.73 11.29
C GLY A 875 -19.77 51.24 10.90
N CYS A 876 -20.21 50.89 9.69
CA CYS A 876 -20.26 49.50 9.20
C CYS A 876 -18.84 48.96 8.97
N ARG A 877 -18.46 47.89 9.69
CA ARG A 877 -17.16 47.19 9.54
C ARG A 877 -17.23 46.07 8.51
N HIS A 878 -18.40 45.47 8.35
CA HIS A 878 -18.66 44.34 7.48
C HIS A 878 -19.90 44.57 6.61
N VAL A 879 -20.06 43.79 5.53
CA VAL A 879 -21.17 43.99 4.58
C VAL A 879 -22.54 43.74 5.20
N GLN A 880 -22.68 42.80 6.13
CA GLN A 880 -23.94 42.59 6.84
C GLN A 880 -24.34 43.81 7.68
N ASP A 881 -23.39 44.52 8.27
CA ASP A 881 -23.64 45.79 8.97
C ASP A 881 -24.16 46.84 7.98
N ARG A 882 -23.60 46.89 6.76
CA ARG A 882 -24.02 47.84 5.73
C ARG A 882 -25.37 47.48 5.09
N LEU A 883 -25.69 46.20 4.96
CA LEU A 883 -27.04 45.76 4.58
C LEU A 883 -28.09 46.17 5.62
N TRP A 884 -27.75 46.10 6.92
CA TRP A 884 -28.63 46.55 7.99
C TRP A 884 -28.82 48.08 8.01
N GLU A 885 -27.76 48.84 7.75
CA GLU A 885 -27.81 50.30 7.67
C GLU A 885 -28.69 50.78 6.50
N GLU A 886 -28.56 50.18 5.31
CA GLU A 886 -29.32 50.58 4.11
C GLU A 886 -30.67 49.83 3.97
N ARG A 887 -31.11 49.10 5.00
CA ARG A 887 -32.20 48.12 4.90
C ARG A 887 -33.55 48.67 4.48
N GLU A 888 -33.85 49.93 4.76
CA GLU A 888 -35.08 50.60 4.32
C GLU A 888 -35.15 50.70 2.79
N GLU A 889 -34.04 51.06 2.13
CA GLU A 889 -33.95 51.08 0.67
C GLU A 889 -33.99 49.66 0.11
N LEU A 890 -33.22 48.74 0.70
CA LEU A 890 -33.18 47.34 0.28
C LEU A 890 -34.52 46.62 0.42
N ARG A 891 -35.33 46.94 1.43
CA ARG A 891 -36.69 46.38 1.60
C ARG A 891 -37.59 46.76 0.42
N ASN A 892 -37.54 48.02 -0.02
CA ASN A 892 -38.31 48.50 -1.17
C ASN A 892 -37.82 47.88 -2.48
N VAL A 893 -36.49 47.80 -2.69
CA VAL A 893 -35.88 47.16 -3.86
C VAL A 893 -36.19 45.66 -3.91
N PHE A 894 -36.17 44.96 -2.77
CA PHE A 894 -36.54 43.55 -2.72
C PHE A 894 -38.04 43.33 -2.93
N GLN A 895 -38.91 44.25 -2.50
CA GLN A 895 -40.34 44.21 -2.80
C GLN A 895 -40.62 44.40 -4.29
N SER A 896 -39.83 45.20 -5.03
CA SER A 896 -39.96 45.36 -6.48
C SER A 896 -39.38 44.19 -7.31
N GLY A 897 -39.19 43.02 -6.71
CA GLY A 897 -38.85 41.78 -7.41
C GLY A 897 -37.35 41.48 -7.55
N ALA A 898 -36.48 42.28 -6.93
CA ALA A 898 -35.02 42.16 -7.12
C ALA A 898 -34.44 40.76 -6.83
N LYS A 899 -33.34 40.43 -7.52
CA LYS A 899 -32.53 39.24 -7.25
C LYS A 899 -31.25 39.61 -6.49
N LEU A 900 -30.96 38.83 -5.45
CA LEU A 900 -29.86 39.04 -4.51
C LEU A 900 -28.78 37.98 -4.75
N TYR A 901 -27.53 38.42 -4.86
CA TYR A 901 -26.38 37.57 -5.18
C TYR A 901 -25.27 37.81 -4.16
N VAL A 902 -24.71 36.73 -3.61
CA VAL A 902 -23.64 36.79 -2.61
C VAL A 902 -22.39 36.06 -3.12
N CYS A 903 -21.23 36.68 -3.03
CA CYS A 903 -19.95 36.03 -3.33
C CYS A 903 -18.85 36.43 -2.33
N GLY A 904 -18.08 35.46 -1.84
CA GLY A 904 -17.13 35.67 -0.74
C GLY A 904 -16.82 34.38 0.01
N SER A 905 -16.26 34.50 1.21
CA SER A 905 -16.04 33.35 2.09
C SER A 905 -17.35 32.82 2.72
N SER A 906 -17.34 31.60 3.24
CA SER A 906 -18.46 31.00 3.99
C SER A 906 -19.09 31.95 5.00
N MET A 907 -18.26 32.60 5.83
CA MET A 907 -18.69 33.58 6.84
C MET A 907 -19.44 34.79 6.25
N VAL A 908 -19.13 35.19 5.02
CA VAL A 908 -19.86 36.26 4.31
C VAL A 908 -21.23 35.73 3.84
N GLY A 909 -21.25 34.52 3.27
CA GLY A 909 -22.50 33.85 2.88
C GLY A 909 -23.47 33.69 4.06
N GLU A 910 -22.97 33.20 5.19
CA GLU A 910 -23.72 33.02 6.44
C GLU A 910 -24.19 34.36 7.03
N GLY A 911 -23.27 35.33 7.20
CA GLY A 911 -23.60 36.64 7.77
C GLY A 911 -24.62 37.43 6.95
N VAL A 912 -24.54 37.34 5.61
CA VAL A 912 -25.53 37.95 4.71
C VAL A 912 -26.87 37.20 4.79
N SER A 913 -26.87 35.87 4.84
CA SER A 913 -28.10 35.06 4.97
C SER A 913 -28.86 35.37 6.27
N VAL A 914 -28.14 35.47 7.40
CA VAL A 914 -28.69 35.88 8.70
C VAL A 914 -29.27 37.29 8.62
N MET A 915 -28.57 38.24 7.99
CA MET A 915 -29.05 39.61 7.88
C MET A 915 -30.25 39.76 6.94
N THR A 916 -30.29 39.02 5.83
CA THR A 916 -31.45 38.99 4.92
C THR A 916 -32.71 38.52 5.64
N LYS A 917 -32.62 37.45 6.45
CA LYS A 917 -33.71 36.99 7.32
C LYS A 917 -34.14 38.05 8.33
N LYS A 918 -33.18 38.71 9.00
CA LYS A 918 -33.46 39.76 9.98
C LYS A 918 -34.19 40.97 9.38
N ILE A 919 -33.81 41.39 8.16
CA ILE A 919 -34.46 42.50 7.43
C ILE A 919 -35.89 42.10 7.01
N TYR A 920 -36.12 40.84 6.66
CA TYR A 920 -37.47 40.33 6.35
C TYR A 920 -38.36 40.26 7.60
N ALA A 921 -37.84 39.82 8.75
CA ALA A 921 -38.59 39.82 10.01
C ALA A 921 -39.03 41.25 10.41
N GLU A 922 -38.11 42.22 10.43
CA GLU A 922 -38.43 43.63 10.70
C GLU A 922 -39.44 44.20 9.68
N ALA A 923 -39.33 43.82 8.41
CA ALA A 923 -40.29 44.20 7.37
C ALA A 923 -41.71 43.65 7.63
N ALA A 924 -41.81 42.45 8.22
CA ALA A 924 -43.08 41.83 8.57
C ALA A 924 -43.70 42.45 9.82
N ASP A 925 -42.89 42.76 10.84
CA ASP A 925 -43.31 43.47 12.05
C ASP A 925 -43.86 44.87 11.74
N LEU A 926 -43.17 45.64 10.90
CA LEU A 926 -43.61 46.98 10.46
C LEU A 926 -44.93 46.96 9.66
N LEU A 927 -45.31 45.80 9.11
CA LEU A 927 -46.59 45.58 8.44
C LEU A 927 -47.67 44.98 9.35
N GLY A 928 -47.40 44.84 10.66
CA GLY A 928 -48.31 44.23 11.64
C GLY A 928 -48.49 42.71 11.43
N LYS A 929 -47.50 42.04 10.84
CA LYS A 929 -47.53 40.63 10.44
C LYS A 929 -46.31 39.87 10.97
N THR A 930 -45.98 40.06 12.26
CA THR A 930 -44.90 39.35 12.97
C THR A 930 -44.85 37.87 12.61
N LYS A 931 -43.64 37.39 12.31
CA LYS A 931 -43.35 36.03 11.85
C LYS A 931 -42.55 35.26 12.90
N THR A 932 -42.76 33.95 12.97
CA THR A 932 -41.87 33.07 13.75
C THR A 932 -40.53 32.89 13.03
N ASP A 933 -39.48 32.50 13.75
CA ASP A 933 -38.18 32.16 13.15
C ASP A 933 -38.31 31.03 12.10
N GLU A 934 -39.26 30.12 12.29
CA GLU A 934 -39.59 29.03 11.36
C GLU A 934 -40.21 29.57 10.06
N GLU A 935 -41.20 30.47 10.14
CA GLU A 935 -41.77 31.13 8.95
C GLU A 935 -40.75 32.01 8.20
N VAL A 936 -39.79 32.60 8.91
CA VAL A 936 -38.69 33.38 8.33
C VAL A 936 -37.66 32.48 7.64
N GLU A 937 -37.37 31.31 8.19
CA GLU A 937 -36.49 30.31 7.55
C GLU A 937 -37.16 29.68 6.32
N ASP A 938 -38.43 29.27 6.41
CA ASP A 938 -39.21 28.75 5.28
C ASP A 938 -39.28 29.77 4.13
N TRP A 939 -39.54 31.05 4.44
CA TRP A 939 -39.45 32.12 3.45
C TRP A 939 -38.06 32.19 2.81
N PHE A 940 -36.99 32.13 3.62
CA PHE A 940 -35.63 32.24 3.12
C PHE A 940 -35.23 31.06 2.22
N GLN A 941 -35.65 29.84 2.55
CA GLN A 941 -35.46 28.67 1.69
C GLN A 941 -36.33 28.76 0.42
N SER A 942 -37.53 29.34 0.48
CA SER A 942 -38.42 29.52 -0.68
C SER A 942 -37.85 30.47 -1.76
N ILE A 943 -37.06 31.47 -1.36
CA ILE A 943 -36.39 32.38 -2.30
C ILE A 943 -35.02 31.87 -2.77
N LYS A 944 -34.48 30.83 -2.13
CA LYS A 944 -33.13 30.31 -2.36
C LYS A 944 -33.04 29.59 -3.71
N ASN A 945 -31.98 29.87 -4.46
CA ASN A 945 -31.78 29.45 -5.85
C ASN A 945 -32.77 30.03 -6.88
N ASP A 946 -33.73 30.88 -6.51
CA ASP A 946 -34.44 31.74 -7.48
C ASP A 946 -34.04 33.22 -7.30
N ARG A 947 -34.37 33.82 -6.15
CA ARG A 947 -34.13 35.24 -5.85
C ARG A 947 -32.95 35.48 -4.90
N PHE A 948 -32.40 34.44 -4.28
CA PHE A 948 -31.15 34.46 -3.53
C PHE A 948 -30.19 33.41 -4.11
N ALA A 949 -29.06 33.85 -4.68
CA ALA A 949 -28.03 32.99 -5.25
C ALA A 949 -26.65 33.25 -4.62
N SER A 950 -25.81 32.23 -4.47
CA SER A 950 -24.53 32.36 -3.76
C SER A 950 -23.38 31.57 -4.39
N ASP A 951 -22.28 32.26 -4.71
CA ASP A 951 -21.01 31.71 -5.18
C ASP A 951 -19.94 31.87 -4.09
N VAL A 952 -19.82 30.88 -3.21
CA VAL A 952 -19.16 31.01 -1.90
C VAL A 952 -18.00 30.03 -1.77
N PHE A 953 -16.83 30.53 -1.36
CA PHE A 953 -15.57 29.80 -1.28
C PHE A 953 -15.08 29.60 0.17
N THR A 954 -14.16 28.65 0.34
CA THR A 954 -13.58 28.21 1.64
C THR A 954 -12.08 28.46 1.68
#